data_AF-A0A812URC7-F1
#
_entry.id   AF-A0A812URC7-F1
#
_cell.length_a   1.000
_cell.length_b   1.000
_cell.length_c   1.000
_cell.angle_alpha   90.00
_cell.angle_beta   90.00
_cell.angle_gamma   90.00
#
_symmetry.space_group_name_H-M   'P 1'
#
loop_
_entity.id
_entity.type
_entity.pdbx_description
1 polymer ?
#
loop_
_entity_poly.entity_id
_entity_poly.type
_entity_poly.pdbx_seq_one_letter_code
_entity_poly.pdbx_strand_id
1 'polypeptide(L)'
;MALAGNRFLYHGVSCELLRPLYPENSFLVSVVSLLLYFVVLLFWKPSQRIFVDAFCIDQANPRRFGLGLVSIGAFLRASDSLVVFWDPSWSRRLWCVFELAAFMHSRKADGRKVKLTIRPTLLGPFFISLPIALSYVMLALTFFPSKEHLEGTDPGFLRYFVLWPSIGLFILTGFSWSSIKLRAYFRYVQALEKDIGQFVADSSSSYCCSVEHVSPGGKPLTCDRRVIFQCITLWFGSIENFEAHVRTDVLQCLQEQLSREVFTYKQIAVSALPMLWHYMDAAATAHSDQLSRGEEPSGAALQELVRGLGWAFGVVPATMLIGIRLSYVLQSRRTWMVCDLMVNLCVMAVVVLFVFGALVFEQWTVIFSATMLVIAGMLATIRGMQRLVEGLLIGVTQTPRGYEVLLRRLGGHKRGRRFVVHELEGGTFLCGHFFVDCEQSSPQSIFWRQQKDPNEVSQWVRPEPAEDFLTVWETVKIPEEMAPNGRFLLRCPFCDREVQASQAQKRKSLSGFRALARHVEAEHQLPLSHGFCSKVDFLQRFLQRAARTQVNEGQWVLDILADHFEEDPWVLLCACCMLDELGRTDWAQQLCWQHRELLGASIRHVPGCGYLCSPSILMAKREDKFGPVEEGCLCLPGEVSVTFVDTEEALATVIESFPLEDMIGVDCEHSGWSKDARISLLQLAVPTAVFVIDILALARSATLGRLSPLLSSAGEVLAFDFLRDSCLLEQAGLMGCKPRDLRSRTDGGLKMLVHEALGAKLCKAEQCSRWARRPLRASQLHYAALDAWVLIPCAERLR
;
A
#
# COMPACT_ATOMS: atom_id res chain seq x y z
N MET A 1 53.61 -11.09 38.61
CA MET A 1 53.25 -12.22 39.49
C MET A 1 52.03 -12.91 38.92
N ALA A 2 52.22 -14.13 38.43
CA ALA A 2 51.14 -15.04 38.02
C ALA A 2 50.45 -15.64 39.25
N LEU A 3 49.18 -16.05 39.07
CA LEU A 3 48.45 -17.20 39.65
C LEU A 3 46.94 -16.89 39.43
N ALA A 4 46.33 -17.28 38.31
CA ALA A 4 45.74 -18.60 38.06
C ALA A 4 44.78 -19.06 39.17
N GLY A 5 43.48 -19.06 38.87
CA GLY A 5 42.47 -19.74 39.71
C GLY A 5 41.05 -19.23 39.54
N ASN A 6 40.44 -19.46 38.36
CA ASN A 6 39.03 -19.84 38.17
C ASN A 6 38.61 -19.63 36.71
N ARG A 7 39.05 -20.56 35.85
CA ARG A 7 38.39 -20.83 34.57
C ARG A 7 37.16 -21.68 34.86
N PHE A 8 35.99 -21.09 34.95
CA PHE A 8 34.69 -21.68 34.56
C PHE A 8 33.66 -20.53 34.65
N LEU A 9 32.83 -20.37 33.59
CA LEU A 9 31.64 -19.50 33.50
C LEU A 9 31.74 -18.09 32.88
N TYR A 10 32.71 -17.75 32.03
CA TYR A 10 32.64 -16.52 31.21
C TYR A 10 33.18 -16.67 29.79
N HIS A 11 32.71 -17.67 29.03
CA HIS A 11 33.03 -17.80 27.59
C HIS A 11 31.81 -17.82 26.66
N GLY A 12 30.62 -17.47 27.15
CA GLY A 12 29.39 -17.54 26.34
C GLY A 12 28.77 -16.20 25.89
N VAL A 13 29.20 -15.04 26.42
CA VAL A 13 28.44 -13.78 26.25
C VAL A 13 29.31 -12.62 25.71
N SER A 14 30.54 -12.90 25.28
CA SER A 14 31.54 -11.85 25.04
C SER A 14 32.19 -11.94 23.66
N CYS A 15 31.40 -11.96 22.57
CA CYS A 15 31.86 -11.54 21.23
C CYS A 15 30.77 -11.53 20.14
N GLU A 16 29.58 -12.11 20.35
CA GLU A 16 28.54 -12.14 19.31
C GLU A 16 27.71 -10.85 19.17
N LEU A 17 27.82 -9.91 20.12
CA LEU A 17 27.06 -8.64 20.10
C LEU A 17 27.58 -7.61 19.07
N LEU A 18 28.62 -7.97 18.30
CA LEU A 18 29.29 -7.12 17.32
C LEU A 18 29.54 -7.90 16.02
N ARG A 19 28.53 -8.64 15.52
CA ARG A 19 28.53 -9.04 14.09
C ARG A 19 28.63 -7.77 13.23
N PRO A 20 29.38 -7.78 12.11
CA PRO A 20 29.40 -6.66 11.18
C PRO A 20 27.95 -6.36 10.78
N LEU A 21 27.46 -5.19 11.18
CA LEU A 21 26.04 -4.85 11.12
C LEU A 21 25.54 -4.61 9.69
N TYR A 22 26.44 -4.52 8.71
CA TYR A 22 26.09 -4.24 7.33
C TYR A 22 26.97 -5.06 6.38
N PRO A 23 26.38 -5.79 5.42
CA PRO A 23 27.11 -6.50 4.38
C PRO A 23 27.91 -5.53 3.51
N GLU A 24 29.11 -5.91 3.08
CA GLU A 24 29.93 -5.11 2.15
C GLU A 24 29.18 -4.80 0.83
N ASN A 25 28.27 -5.70 0.42
CA ASN A 25 27.43 -5.55 -0.77
C ASN A 25 26.37 -4.44 -0.64
N SER A 26 26.04 -3.98 0.57
CA SER A 26 25.03 -2.94 0.80
C SER A 26 25.48 -1.54 0.36
N PHE A 27 26.78 -1.36 0.09
CA PHE A 27 27.33 -0.12 -0.45
C PHE A 27 26.69 0.25 -1.81
N LEU A 28 26.63 -0.72 -2.72
CA LEU A 28 26.12 -0.49 -4.08
C LEU A 28 24.66 -0.04 -4.02
N VAL A 29 23.87 -0.64 -3.13
CA VAL A 29 22.47 -0.26 -2.96
C VAL A 29 22.36 1.16 -2.43
N SER A 30 23.14 1.56 -1.42
CA SER A 30 23.13 2.96 -0.93
C SER A 30 23.50 3.99 -1.99
N VAL A 31 24.47 3.69 -2.86
CA VAL A 31 24.84 4.61 -3.96
C VAL A 31 23.77 4.64 -5.03
N VAL A 32 23.27 3.49 -5.47
CA VAL A 32 22.22 3.40 -6.50
C VAL A 32 20.94 4.05 -6.00
N SER A 33 20.58 3.87 -4.74
CA SER A 33 19.38 4.43 -4.12
C SER A 33 19.46 5.97 -4.08
N LEU A 34 20.61 6.54 -3.72
CA LEU A 34 20.84 7.99 -3.79
C LEU A 34 20.80 8.52 -5.23
N LEU A 35 21.41 7.80 -6.18
CA LEU A 35 21.37 8.19 -7.60
C LEU A 35 19.94 8.15 -8.15
N LEU A 36 19.19 7.09 -7.88
CA LEU A 36 17.79 6.95 -8.30
C LEU A 36 16.93 8.05 -7.70
N TYR A 37 17.15 8.40 -6.43
CA TYR A 37 16.47 9.54 -5.80
C TYR A 37 16.68 10.83 -6.60
N PHE A 38 17.93 11.15 -6.99
CA PHE A 38 18.22 12.34 -7.77
C PHE A 38 17.72 12.27 -9.21
N VAL A 39 17.78 11.10 -9.86
CA VAL A 39 17.22 10.90 -11.19
C VAL A 39 15.72 11.15 -11.17
N VAL A 40 15.01 10.60 -10.18
CA VAL A 40 13.57 10.87 -10.01
C VAL A 40 13.34 12.35 -9.68
N LEU A 41 14.08 12.93 -8.74
CA LEU A 41 13.90 14.34 -8.36
C LEU A 41 14.07 15.31 -9.55
N LEU A 42 15.05 15.07 -10.43
CA LEU A 42 15.41 15.96 -11.53
C LEU A 42 14.63 15.68 -12.83
N PHE A 43 14.29 14.42 -13.09
CA PHE A 43 13.70 14.01 -14.37
C PHE A 43 12.25 13.54 -14.28
N TRP A 44 11.67 13.46 -13.07
CA TRP A 44 10.25 13.16 -12.94
C TRP A 44 9.41 14.30 -13.51
N LYS A 45 8.74 14.04 -14.63
CA LYS A 45 7.89 15.02 -15.31
C LYS A 45 6.46 14.97 -14.77
N PRO A 46 6.02 15.93 -13.93
CA PRO A 46 4.60 16.10 -13.69
C PRO A 46 3.89 16.54 -14.98
N SER A 47 2.72 15.96 -15.28
CA SER A 47 1.91 16.25 -16.46
C SER A 47 1.02 17.49 -16.26
N GLN A 48 1.61 18.62 -15.85
CA GLN A 48 0.88 19.88 -15.65
C GLN A 48 1.35 20.93 -16.65
N ARG A 49 0.40 21.68 -17.22
CA ARG A 49 0.70 22.87 -18.02
C ARG A 49 1.04 24.00 -17.06
N ILE A 50 2.17 24.67 -17.30
CA ILE A 50 2.64 25.79 -16.48
C ILE A 50 2.65 27.04 -17.35
N PHE A 51 2.08 28.12 -16.84
CA PHE A 51 2.24 29.44 -17.43
C PHE A 51 3.42 30.13 -16.74
N VAL A 52 4.41 30.54 -17.52
CA VAL A 52 5.54 31.36 -17.07
C VAL A 52 5.62 32.54 -18.02
N ASP A 53 5.36 33.74 -17.52
CA ASP A 53 5.30 34.99 -18.28
C ASP A 53 6.50 35.17 -19.25
N ALA A 54 7.72 34.92 -18.78
CA ALA A 54 8.95 35.04 -19.55
C ALA A 54 9.01 34.12 -20.78
N PHE A 55 8.27 33.01 -20.79
CA PHE A 55 8.26 32.02 -21.87
C PHE A 55 6.93 31.98 -22.64
N CYS A 56 5.82 32.27 -21.97
CA CYS A 56 4.48 32.19 -22.53
C CYS A 56 4.05 33.50 -23.21
N ILE A 57 4.64 34.64 -22.83
CA ILE A 57 4.44 35.92 -23.49
C ILE A 57 5.60 36.14 -24.46
N ASP A 58 5.29 36.49 -25.70
CA ASP A 58 6.27 36.84 -26.74
C ASP A 58 7.07 38.08 -26.32
N GLN A 59 8.29 37.86 -25.82
CA GLN A 59 9.20 38.91 -25.34
C GLN A 59 9.85 39.71 -26.48
N ALA A 60 9.79 39.21 -27.73
CA ALA A 60 10.46 39.82 -28.87
C ALA A 60 9.55 40.81 -29.62
N ASN A 61 8.25 40.52 -29.69
CA ASN A 61 7.28 41.35 -30.40
C ASN A 61 6.60 42.37 -29.46
N PRO A 62 6.85 43.69 -29.60
CA PRO A 62 6.31 44.70 -28.68
C PRO A 62 4.78 44.72 -28.59
N ARG A 63 4.08 44.42 -29.69
CA ARG A 63 2.61 44.39 -29.72
C ARG A 63 2.07 43.19 -28.96
N ARG A 64 2.63 42.00 -29.16
CA ARG A 64 2.21 40.78 -28.45
C ARG A 64 2.63 40.81 -26.98
N PHE A 65 3.79 41.38 -26.68
CA PHE A 65 4.23 41.67 -25.32
C PHE A 65 3.23 42.57 -24.60
N GLY A 66 2.86 43.71 -25.20
CA GLY A 66 1.86 44.62 -24.63
C GLY A 66 0.49 43.96 -24.43
N LEU A 67 0.00 43.18 -25.41
CA LEU A 67 -1.24 42.42 -25.27
C LEU A 67 -1.16 41.37 -24.16
N GLY A 68 -0.02 40.69 -24.02
CA GLY A 68 0.24 39.73 -22.96
C GLY A 68 0.22 40.38 -21.58
N LEU A 69 0.87 41.54 -21.43
CA LEU A 69 0.87 42.31 -20.18
C LEU A 69 -0.53 42.73 -19.75
N VAL A 70 -1.33 43.28 -20.67
CA VAL A 70 -2.73 43.67 -20.37
C VAL A 70 -3.60 42.45 -20.04
N SER A 71 -3.26 41.28 -20.60
CA SER A 71 -3.99 40.02 -20.38
C SER A 71 -3.55 39.26 -19.13
N ILE A 72 -2.55 39.73 -18.36
CA ILE A 72 -2.02 39.00 -17.20
C ILE A 72 -3.12 38.63 -16.20
N GLY A 73 -4.06 39.54 -16.00
CA GLY A 73 -5.19 39.31 -15.14
C GLY A 73 -6.09 38.16 -15.60
N ALA A 74 -6.32 38.03 -16.91
CA ALA A 74 -7.07 36.92 -17.47
C ALA A 74 -6.32 35.58 -17.28
N PHE A 75 -5.00 35.56 -17.46
CA PHE A 75 -4.19 34.37 -17.18
C PHE A 75 -4.25 33.97 -15.70
N LEU A 76 -4.16 34.93 -14.77
CA LEU A 76 -4.29 34.68 -13.34
C LEU A 76 -5.69 34.13 -12.97
N ARG A 77 -6.77 34.65 -13.58
CA ARG A 77 -8.14 34.15 -13.36
C ARG A 77 -8.41 32.79 -14.00
N ALA A 78 -7.78 32.48 -15.13
CA ALA A 78 -7.90 31.21 -15.82
C ALA A 78 -7.05 30.09 -15.16
N SER A 79 -5.97 30.46 -14.49
CA SER A 79 -5.06 29.49 -13.84
C SER A 79 -5.75 28.71 -12.71
N ASP A 80 -5.52 27.40 -12.61
CA ASP A 80 -6.09 26.59 -11.52
C ASP A 80 -5.39 26.81 -10.18
N SER A 81 -4.09 27.12 -10.22
CA SER A 81 -3.23 27.30 -9.06
C SER A 81 -2.10 28.28 -9.34
N LEU A 82 -1.60 28.93 -8.30
CA LEU A 82 -0.41 29.79 -8.36
C LEU A 82 0.69 29.21 -7.48
N VAL A 83 1.91 29.10 -8.03
CA VAL A 83 3.11 28.70 -7.29
C VAL A 83 4.07 29.88 -7.23
N VAL A 84 4.48 30.25 -6.02
CA VAL A 84 5.40 31.37 -5.78
C VAL A 84 6.71 30.83 -5.20
N PHE A 85 7.80 31.04 -5.92
CA PHE A 85 9.15 30.86 -5.37
C PHE A 85 9.58 32.13 -4.66
N TRP A 86 9.62 32.05 -3.34
CA TRP A 86 9.83 33.21 -2.49
C TRP A 86 11.31 33.35 -2.09
N ASP A 87 11.79 34.58 -2.18
CA ASP A 87 13.06 35.05 -1.67
C ASP A 87 12.87 36.44 -1.01
N PRO A 88 13.81 36.92 -0.17
CA PRO A 88 13.64 38.19 0.54
C PRO A 88 13.44 39.44 -0.35
N SER A 89 13.82 39.40 -1.63
CA SER A 89 13.58 40.52 -2.56
C SER A 89 12.16 40.54 -3.15
N TRP A 90 11.42 39.44 -3.01
CA TRP A 90 10.10 39.25 -3.61
C TRP A 90 9.09 40.32 -3.16
N SER A 91 9.03 40.62 -1.87
CA SER A 91 8.08 41.57 -1.29
C SER A 91 8.28 43.02 -1.70
N ARG A 92 9.46 43.35 -2.26
CA ARG A 92 9.79 44.70 -2.72
C ARG A 92 9.33 44.95 -4.15
N ARG A 93 8.98 43.91 -4.91
CA ARG A 93 8.63 44.00 -6.33
C ARG A 93 7.12 44.19 -6.47
N LEU A 94 6.69 45.33 -7.02
CA LEU A 94 5.27 45.66 -7.19
C LEU A 94 4.52 44.57 -7.94
N TRP A 95 5.11 44.10 -9.04
CA TRP A 95 4.54 43.09 -9.92
C TRP A 95 4.22 41.79 -9.17
N CYS A 96 5.20 41.29 -8.39
CA CYS A 96 5.05 40.05 -7.65
C CYS A 96 3.93 40.12 -6.59
N VAL A 97 3.88 41.22 -5.83
CA VAL A 97 2.82 41.44 -4.83
C VAL A 97 1.46 41.56 -5.50
N PHE A 98 1.38 42.27 -6.63
CA PHE A 98 0.17 42.40 -7.43
C PHE A 98 -0.34 41.05 -7.94
N GLU A 99 0.50 40.19 -8.51
CA GLU A 99 0.08 38.87 -9.02
C GLU A 99 -0.56 38.01 -7.93
N LEU A 100 0.05 37.99 -6.74
CA LEU A 100 -0.43 37.23 -5.61
C LEU A 100 -1.79 37.74 -5.12
N ALA A 101 -1.88 39.06 -4.89
CA ALA A 101 -3.10 39.73 -4.47
C ALA A 101 -4.23 39.57 -5.51
N ALA A 102 -3.93 39.78 -6.79
CA ALA A 102 -4.86 39.65 -7.90
C ALA A 102 -5.39 38.22 -8.04
N PHE A 103 -4.51 37.20 -7.88
CA PHE A 103 -4.93 35.80 -7.87
C PHE A 103 -5.89 35.53 -6.71
N MET A 104 -5.54 35.91 -5.48
CA MET A 104 -6.39 35.70 -4.30
C MET A 104 -7.74 36.42 -4.42
N HIS A 105 -7.73 37.67 -4.87
CA HIS A 105 -8.93 38.46 -5.12
C HIS A 105 -9.85 37.80 -6.16
N SER A 106 -9.28 37.35 -7.29
CA SER A 106 -10.07 36.68 -8.35
C SER A 106 -10.78 35.42 -7.85
N ARG A 107 -10.15 34.65 -6.95
CA ARG A 107 -10.75 33.43 -6.38
C ARG A 107 -11.88 33.74 -5.43
N LYS A 108 -11.71 34.73 -4.56
CA LYS A 108 -12.77 35.18 -3.65
C LYS A 108 -13.99 35.67 -4.43
N ALA A 109 -13.76 36.46 -5.49
CA ALA A 109 -14.83 36.97 -6.35
C ALA A 109 -15.62 35.84 -7.05
N ASP A 110 -14.94 34.78 -7.48
CA ASP A 110 -15.56 33.64 -8.17
C ASP A 110 -16.05 32.53 -7.21
N GLY A 111 -15.95 32.71 -5.88
CA GLY A 111 -16.28 31.66 -4.89
C GLY A 111 -15.38 30.42 -4.96
N ARG A 112 -14.22 30.50 -5.63
CA ARG A 112 -13.30 29.38 -5.86
C ARG A 112 -12.31 29.22 -4.71
N LYS A 113 -11.94 27.97 -4.40
CA LYS A 113 -10.88 27.70 -3.42
C LYS A 113 -9.53 28.23 -3.92
N VAL A 114 -8.83 28.96 -3.05
CA VAL A 114 -7.48 29.48 -3.34
C VAL A 114 -6.47 28.33 -3.31
N LYS A 115 -6.02 27.89 -4.50
CA LYS A 115 -4.92 26.92 -4.64
C LYS A 115 -3.60 27.67 -4.84
N LEU A 116 -3.02 28.15 -3.75
CA LEU A 116 -1.80 28.96 -3.74
C LEU A 116 -0.71 28.24 -2.95
N THR A 117 0.47 28.07 -3.53
CA THR A 117 1.62 27.44 -2.89
C THR A 117 2.83 28.37 -2.92
N ILE A 118 3.28 28.82 -1.75
CA ILE A 118 4.44 29.69 -1.59
C ILE A 118 5.58 28.85 -1.00
N ARG A 119 6.72 28.79 -1.70
CA ARG A 119 7.87 27.97 -1.29
C ARG A 119 9.15 28.80 -1.23
N PRO A 120 9.89 28.75 -0.12
CA PRO A 120 11.16 29.46 -0.04
C PRO A 120 12.21 28.77 -0.92
N THR A 121 13.08 29.56 -1.54
CA THR A 121 14.20 29.03 -2.35
C THR A 121 15.18 28.15 -1.54
N LEU A 122 15.18 28.27 -0.20
CA LEU A 122 15.94 27.40 0.71
C LEU A 122 15.53 25.91 0.63
N LEU A 123 14.32 25.61 0.14
CA LEU A 123 13.81 24.24 0.03
C LEU A 123 14.63 23.39 -0.94
N GLY A 124 15.15 23.98 -2.02
CA GLY A 124 15.98 23.28 -3.02
C GLY A 124 17.27 22.69 -2.41
N PRO A 125 18.14 23.53 -1.79
CA PRO A 125 19.32 23.04 -1.10
C PRO A 125 19.05 21.94 -0.06
N PHE A 126 17.90 21.99 0.63
CA PHE A 126 17.50 20.95 1.59
C PHE A 126 17.24 19.60 0.93
N PHE A 127 16.50 19.56 -0.18
CA PHE A 127 16.24 18.32 -0.94
C PHE A 127 17.50 17.71 -1.54
N ILE A 128 18.58 18.48 -1.64
CA ILE A 128 19.88 17.98 -2.09
C ILE A 128 20.71 17.52 -0.89
N SER A 129 20.84 18.34 0.15
CA SER A 129 21.80 18.11 1.23
C SER A 129 21.37 17.03 2.21
N LEU A 130 20.08 16.93 2.56
CA LEU A 130 19.59 15.94 3.54
C LEU A 130 19.79 14.48 3.07
N PRO A 131 19.36 14.08 1.86
CA PRO A 131 19.57 12.69 1.41
C PRO A 131 21.06 12.35 1.25
N ILE A 132 21.90 13.32 0.83
CA ILE A 132 23.37 13.13 0.79
C ILE A 132 23.91 12.90 2.19
N ALA A 133 23.51 13.71 3.16
CA ALA A 133 24.00 13.60 4.52
C ALA A 133 23.59 12.26 5.17
N LEU A 134 22.33 11.85 5.00
CA LEU A 134 21.85 10.56 5.49
C LEU A 134 22.57 9.39 4.80
N SER A 135 22.75 9.47 3.48
CA SER A 135 23.46 8.42 2.73
C SER A 135 24.93 8.36 3.13
N TYR A 136 25.60 9.49 3.37
CA TYR A 136 26.97 9.52 3.89
C TYR A 136 27.08 8.79 5.23
N VAL A 137 26.15 9.03 6.16
CA VAL A 137 26.12 8.30 7.45
C VAL A 137 25.96 6.80 7.22
N MET A 138 25.01 6.38 6.37
CA MET A 138 24.80 4.96 6.07
C MET A 138 26.02 4.31 5.39
N LEU A 139 26.62 4.99 4.42
CA LEU A 139 27.83 4.53 3.72
C LEU A 139 29.01 4.41 4.69
N ALA A 140 29.22 5.40 5.56
CA ALA A 140 30.25 5.38 6.58
C ALA A 140 30.07 4.21 7.57
N LEU A 141 28.83 3.82 7.87
CA LEU A 141 28.51 2.63 8.66
C LEU A 141 28.73 1.30 7.90
N THR A 142 28.71 1.33 6.57
CA THR A 142 28.90 0.15 5.69
C THR A 142 30.37 -0.15 5.39
N PHE A 143 31.20 0.89 5.20
CA PHE A 143 32.52 0.77 4.60
C PHE A 143 33.67 0.33 5.51
N PHE A 144 33.47 0.11 6.82
CA PHE A 144 34.58 -0.23 7.71
C PHE A 144 34.46 -1.64 8.34
N PRO A 145 35.51 -2.48 8.19
CA PRO A 145 35.40 -3.93 8.19
C PRO A 145 35.33 -4.54 9.59
N SER A 146 34.64 -5.68 9.68
CA SER A 146 34.98 -6.72 10.66
C SER A 146 36.36 -7.28 10.34
N LYS A 147 37.35 -7.06 11.22
CA LYS A 147 38.67 -7.70 11.42
C LYS A 147 39.56 -8.19 10.24
N GLU A 148 39.06 -8.49 9.04
CA GLU A 148 39.75 -9.30 8.02
C GLU A 148 40.48 -8.49 6.93
N HIS A 149 40.20 -7.18 6.75
CA HIS A 149 40.62 -6.45 5.55
C HIS A 149 41.82 -5.48 5.70
N LEU A 150 42.46 -5.36 6.86
CA LEU A 150 43.61 -4.45 7.05
C LEU A 150 44.72 -5.12 7.85
N GLU A 151 45.65 -5.80 7.16
CA GLU A 151 46.90 -6.25 7.76
C GLU A 151 47.72 -5.03 8.22
N GLY A 152 47.98 -4.93 9.53
CA GLY A 152 48.89 -3.92 10.10
C GLY A 152 48.25 -2.68 10.73
N THR A 153 46.92 -2.53 10.75
CA THR A 153 46.25 -1.42 11.47
C THR A 153 45.20 -1.95 12.44
N ASP A 154 45.18 -1.48 13.70
CA ASP A 154 44.16 -1.88 14.68
C ASP A 154 42.76 -1.41 14.22
N PRO A 155 41.83 -2.33 13.87
CA PRO A 155 40.48 -1.99 13.42
C PRO A 155 39.68 -1.19 14.47
N GLY A 156 40.00 -1.38 15.76
CA GLY A 156 39.42 -0.60 16.85
C GLY A 156 39.83 0.87 16.79
N PHE A 157 41.12 1.13 16.54
CA PHE A 157 41.66 2.48 16.47
C PHE A 157 40.98 3.32 15.38
N LEU A 158 40.90 2.80 14.15
CA LEU A 158 40.25 3.49 13.03
C LEU A 158 38.76 3.76 13.29
N ARG A 159 38.05 2.82 13.91
CA ARG A 159 36.63 2.97 14.21
C ARG A 159 36.36 4.05 15.25
N TYR A 160 37.05 4.01 16.40
CA TYR A 160 36.77 4.91 17.51
C TYR A 160 37.43 6.28 17.37
N PHE A 161 38.60 6.37 16.73
CA PHE A 161 39.37 7.62 16.68
C PHE A 161 39.33 8.33 15.33
N VAL A 162 38.88 7.68 14.25
CA VAL A 162 38.78 8.31 12.92
C VAL A 162 37.34 8.37 12.44
N LEU A 163 36.65 7.22 12.34
CA LEU A 163 35.33 7.14 11.74
C LEU A 163 34.24 7.85 12.57
N TRP A 164 34.03 7.45 13.83
CA TRP A 164 33.02 8.09 14.69
C TRP A 164 33.23 9.59 14.85
N PRO A 165 34.45 10.09 15.09
CA PRO A 165 34.73 11.52 15.09
C PRO A 165 34.45 12.21 13.74
N SER A 166 34.76 11.57 12.60
CA SER A 166 34.49 12.14 11.27
C SER A 166 32.99 12.25 10.96
N ILE A 167 32.20 11.22 11.31
CA ILE A 167 30.73 11.24 11.21
C ILE A 167 30.18 12.34 12.13
N GLY A 168 30.67 12.39 13.37
CA GLY A 168 30.29 13.42 14.35
C GLY A 168 30.59 14.84 13.85
N LEU A 169 31.77 15.06 13.26
CA LEU A 169 32.17 16.35 12.70
C LEU A 169 31.33 16.73 11.47
N PHE A 170 31.04 15.79 10.58
CA PHE A 170 30.19 16.02 9.41
C PHE A 170 28.76 16.39 9.82
N ILE A 171 28.17 15.64 10.76
CA ILE A 171 26.85 15.95 11.33
C ILE A 171 26.89 17.32 12.01
N LEU A 172 27.89 17.59 12.85
CA LEU A 172 28.02 18.86 13.58
C LEU A 172 28.09 20.05 12.62
N THR A 173 28.96 19.98 11.60
CA THR A 173 29.15 21.06 10.63
C THR A 173 27.92 21.26 9.75
N GLY A 174 27.36 20.18 9.19
CA GLY A 174 26.19 20.23 8.30
C GLY A 174 24.93 20.75 9.00
N PHE A 175 24.64 20.27 10.20
CA PHE A 175 23.49 20.76 10.96
C PHE A 175 23.72 22.17 11.54
N SER A 176 24.94 22.52 11.95
CA SER A 176 25.23 23.89 12.40
C SER A 176 25.01 24.90 11.28
N TRP A 177 25.45 24.58 10.06
CA TRP A 177 25.19 25.38 8.88
C TRP A 177 23.68 25.49 8.60
N SER A 178 22.95 24.37 8.70
CA SER A 178 21.50 24.33 8.52
C SER A 178 20.78 25.21 9.55
N SER A 179 21.18 25.17 10.81
CA SER A 179 20.65 26.02 11.90
C SER A 179 20.89 27.50 11.62
N ILE A 180 22.10 27.88 11.19
CA ILE A 180 22.43 29.27 10.82
C ILE A 180 21.52 29.75 9.68
N LYS A 181 21.35 28.93 8.63
CA LYS A 181 20.52 29.27 7.47
C LYS A 181 19.03 29.33 7.81
N LEU A 182 18.52 28.41 8.64
CA LEU A 182 17.13 28.43 9.09
C LEU A 182 16.82 29.63 9.97
N ARG A 183 17.70 29.96 10.93
CA ARG A 183 17.55 31.18 11.74
C ARG A 183 17.59 32.44 10.88
N ALA A 184 18.49 32.49 9.88
CA ALA A 184 18.53 33.60 8.93
C ALA A 184 17.25 33.69 8.10
N TYR A 185 16.75 32.56 7.61
CA TYR A 185 15.48 32.47 6.90
C TYR A 185 14.33 33.02 7.75
N PHE A 186 14.18 32.57 8.99
CA PHE A 186 13.09 33.03 9.85
C PHE A 186 13.19 34.52 10.19
N ARG A 187 14.40 35.09 10.30
CA ARG A 187 14.58 36.55 10.38
C ARG A 187 14.08 37.26 9.13
N TYR A 188 14.30 36.71 7.94
CA TYR A 188 13.73 37.28 6.72
C TYR A 188 12.20 37.18 6.69
N VAL A 189 11.62 36.10 7.21
CA VAL A 189 10.16 35.97 7.36
C VAL A 189 9.62 37.01 8.35
N GLN A 190 10.27 37.23 9.50
CA GLN A 190 9.88 38.31 10.42
C GLN A 190 10.01 39.71 9.79
N ALA A 191 11.09 39.96 9.04
CA ALA A 191 11.26 41.22 8.35
C ALA A 191 10.17 41.42 7.27
N LEU A 192 9.86 40.35 6.53
CA LEU A 192 8.76 40.33 5.55
C LEU A 192 7.42 40.68 6.19
N GLU A 193 7.11 40.13 7.37
CA GLU A 193 5.85 40.43 8.06
C GLU A 193 5.69 41.92 8.35
N LYS A 194 6.78 42.56 8.77
CA LYS A 194 6.81 44.01 8.98
C LYS A 194 6.70 44.78 7.66
N ASP A 195 7.46 44.39 6.65
CA ASP A 195 7.51 45.06 5.34
C ASP A 195 6.14 44.98 4.64
N ILE A 196 5.47 43.83 4.65
CA ILE A 196 4.15 43.63 4.03
C ILE A 196 3.04 44.26 4.88
N GLY A 197 3.12 44.21 6.22
CA GLY A 197 2.17 44.87 7.10
C GLY A 197 2.14 46.40 6.94
N GLN A 198 3.25 46.99 6.46
CA GLN A 198 3.38 48.41 6.14
C GLN A 198 3.48 48.67 4.64
N PHE A 199 3.06 47.71 3.80
CA PHE A 199 3.21 47.79 2.36
C PHE A 199 2.54 49.03 1.78
N VAL A 200 3.26 49.81 0.97
CA VAL A 200 2.73 50.92 0.20
C VAL A 200 3.06 50.67 -1.26
N ALA A 201 2.06 50.69 -2.13
CA ALA A 201 2.24 50.38 -3.54
C ALA A 201 3.22 51.36 -4.19
N ASP A 202 3.23 52.62 -3.74
CA ASP A 202 4.13 53.64 -4.27
C ASP A 202 5.61 53.52 -3.80
N SER A 203 5.89 52.86 -2.68
CA SER A 203 7.29 52.64 -2.25
C SER A 203 7.92 51.39 -2.88
N SER A 204 7.11 50.57 -3.55
CA SER A 204 7.56 49.32 -4.16
C SER A 204 8.37 49.53 -5.44
N SER A 205 9.29 48.62 -5.71
CA SER A 205 10.17 48.65 -6.88
C SER A 205 9.49 48.10 -8.15
N SER A 206 9.80 48.71 -9.28
CA SER A 206 9.42 48.22 -10.62
C SER A 206 10.66 48.31 -11.50
N TYR A 207 10.99 47.23 -12.21
CA TYR A 207 12.23 47.15 -12.99
C TYR A 207 12.33 48.30 -14.02
N CYS A 208 11.25 48.55 -14.77
CA CYS A 208 11.19 49.62 -15.76
C CYS A 208 11.61 50.99 -15.18
N CYS A 209 11.20 51.32 -13.96
CA CYS A 209 11.52 52.59 -13.31
C CYS A 209 12.98 52.64 -12.82
N SER A 210 13.53 51.50 -12.39
CA SER A 210 14.92 51.41 -11.90
C SER A 210 15.98 51.60 -12.99
N VAL A 211 15.60 51.42 -14.26
CA VAL A 211 16.46 51.59 -15.43
C VAL A 211 16.04 52.81 -16.28
N GLU A 212 15.33 53.76 -15.67
CA GLU A 212 14.85 54.98 -16.33
C GLU A 212 14.05 54.73 -17.62
N HIS A 213 13.33 53.61 -17.67
CA HIS A 213 12.56 53.15 -18.82
C HIS A 213 13.40 52.90 -20.09
N VAL A 214 14.67 52.52 -19.91
CA VAL A 214 15.55 52.13 -21.01
C VAL A 214 16.12 50.74 -20.72
N SER A 215 15.92 49.80 -21.65
CA SER A 215 16.49 48.46 -21.54
C SER A 215 18.03 48.50 -21.60
N PRO A 216 18.73 47.46 -21.10
CA PRO A 216 20.19 47.37 -21.23
C PRO A 216 20.71 47.44 -22.68
N GLY A 217 19.85 47.14 -23.66
CA GLY A 217 20.14 47.27 -25.10
C GLY A 217 19.73 48.60 -25.73
N GLY A 218 19.41 49.63 -24.93
CA GLY A 218 19.08 50.99 -25.39
C GLY A 218 17.66 51.19 -25.92
N LYS A 219 16.80 50.16 -25.92
CA LYS A 219 15.39 50.29 -26.35
C LYS A 219 14.52 50.89 -25.25
N PRO A 220 13.57 51.79 -25.58
CA PRO A 220 12.61 52.33 -24.61
C PRO A 220 11.66 51.25 -24.08
N LEU A 221 11.39 51.29 -22.79
CA LEU A 221 10.50 50.38 -22.08
C LEU A 221 9.18 51.08 -21.75
N THR A 222 8.07 50.35 -21.87
CA THR A 222 6.80 50.76 -21.28
C THR A 222 6.87 50.75 -19.76
N CYS A 223 6.15 51.67 -19.11
CA CYS A 223 6.11 51.75 -17.65
C CYS A 223 5.13 50.72 -17.08
N ASP A 224 5.64 49.56 -16.67
CA ASP A 224 4.85 48.48 -16.06
C ASP A 224 4.08 48.96 -14.83
N ARG A 225 4.70 49.86 -14.05
CA ARG A 225 4.07 50.45 -12.85
C ARG A 225 2.76 51.17 -13.16
N ARG A 226 2.73 51.96 -14.24
CA ARG A 226 1.52 52.70 -14.65
C ARG A 226 0.41 51.72 -15.03
N VAL A 227 0.76 50.65 -15.75
CA VAL A 227 -0.19 49.60 -16.15
C VAL A 227 -0.74 48.90 -14.90
N ILE A 228 0.13 48.49 -13.96
CA ILE A 228 -0.29 47.84 -12.73
C ILE A 228 -1.20 48.74 -11.88
N PHE A 229 -0.90 50.03 -11.74
CA PHE A 229 -1.79 50.94 -11.01
C PHE A 229 -3.17 51.07 -11.66
N GLN A 230 -3.25 51.13 -12.98
CA GLN A 230 -4.54 51.10 -13.68
C GLN A 230 -5.30 49.79 -13.42
N CYS A 231 -4.61 48.65 -13.48
CA CYS A 231 -5.21 47.36 -13.14
C CYS A 231 -5.69 47.32 -11.68
N ILE A 232 -4.91 47.84 -10.74
CA ILE A 232 -5.27 47.93 -9.32
C ILE A 232 -6.57 48.71 -9.15
N THR A 233 -6.66 49.92 -9.70
CA THR A 233 -7.88 50.73 -9.61
C THR A 233 -9.07 50.02 -10.25
N LEU A 234 -8.88 49.35 -11.39
CA LEU A 234 -9.96 48.65 -12.08
C LEU A 234 -10.44 47.40 -11.32
N TRP A 235 -9.56 46.72 -10.59
CA TRP A 235 -9.84 45.42 -9.97
C TRP A 235 -10.25 45.53 -8.51
N PHE A 236 -9.61 46.43 -7.78
CA PHE A 236 -9.80 46.63 -6.34
C PHE A 236 -10.58 47.91 -6.03
N GLY A 237 -10.93 48.70 -7.05
CA GLY A 237 -11.63 49.99 -6.95
C GLY A 237 -10.72 51.16 -6.59
N SER A 238 -9.71 50.94 -5.75
CA SER A 238 -8.72 51.96 -5.40
C SER A 238 -7.37 51.34 -4.99
N ILE A 239 -6.34 52.17 -4.90
CA ILE A 239 -5.01 51.73 -4.44
C ILE A 239 -5.07 51.38 -2.94
N GLU A 240 -5.85 52.12 -2.15
CA GLU A 240 -6.01 51.90 -0.72
C GLU A 240 -6.66 50.54 -0.41
N ASN A 241 -7.68 50.15 -1.19
CA ASN A 241 -8.31 48.84 -1.06
C ASN A 241 -7.34 47.70 -1.39
N PHE A 242 -6.52 47.89 -2.42
CA PHE A 242 -5.46 46.94 -2.76
C PHE A 242 -4.41 46.83 -1.65
N GLU A 243 -3.91 47.95 -1.14
CA GLU A 243 -2.96 47.95 -0.01
C GLU A 243 -3.56 47.30 1.23
N ALA A 244 -4.83 47.57 1.55
CA ALA A 244 -5.53 46.92 2.66
C ALA A 244 -5.62 45.40 2.47
N HIS A 245 -5.95 44.94 1.26
CA HIS A 245 -5.96 43.51 0.92
C HIS A 245 -4.56 42.88 1.06
N VAL A 246 -3.50 43.59 0.64
CA VAL A 246 -2.12 43.12 0.78
C VAL A 246 -1.69 43.02 2.25
N ARG A 247 -1.98 44.06 3.05
CA ARG A 247 -1.62 44.12 4.47
C ARG A 247 -2.39 43.12 5.34
N THR A 248 -3.48 42.54 4.83
CA THR A 248 -4.34 41.60 5.56
C THR A 248 -4.24 40.19 4.98
N ASP A 249 -4.98 39.92 3.90
CA ASP A 249 -5.13 38.60 3.31
C ASP A 249 -3.80 38.03 2.79
N VAL A 250 -3.03 38.85 2.06
CA VAL A 250 -1.74 38.41 1.50
C VAL A 250 -0.71 38.20 2.62
N LEU A 251 -0.66 39.10 3.60
CA LEU A 251 0.19 38.96 4.78
C LEU A 251 -0.11 37.67 5.54
N GLN A 252 -1.38 37.40 5.82
CA GLN A 252 -1.80 36.18 6.52
C GLN A 252 -1.38 34.93 5.73
N CYS A 253 -1.58 34.92 4.42
CA CYS A 253 -1.18 33.79 3.58
C CYS A 253 0.34 33.55 3.59
N LEU A 254 1.14 34.62 3.48
CA LEU A 254 2.59 34.56 3.57
C LEU A 254 3.04 34.04 4.94
N GLN A 255 2.44 34.54 6.03
CA GLN A 255 2.74 34.11 7.40
C GLN A 255 2.46 32.62 7.57
N GLU A 256 1.29 32.13 7.17
CA GLU A 256 0.93 30.72 7.31
C GLU A 256 1.91 29.81 6.55
N GLN A 257 2.17 30.10 5.28
CA GLN A 257 2.99 29.20 4.45
C GLN A 257 4.50 29.32 4.71
N LEU A 258 5.02 30.52 5.00
CA LEU A 258 6.46 30.75 5.18
C LEU A 258 6.94 30.56 6.63
N SER A 259 6.07 30.64 7.64
CA SER A 259 6.47 30.41 9.04
C SER A 259 6.10 29.01 9.56
N ARG A 260 4.91 28.50 9.21
CA ARG A 260 4.40 27.24 9.77
C ARG A 260 4.64 26.04 8.86
N GLU A 261 4.64 26.24 7.54
CA GLU A 261 4.71 25.16 6.54
C GLU A 261 6.01 25.16 5.71
N VAL A 262 7.12 25.59 6.32
CA VAL A 262 8.44 25.67 5.64
C VAL A 262 8.82 24.32 5.02
N PHE A 263 8.70 23.25 5.81
CA PHE A 263 8.89 21.87 5.37
C PHE A 263 7.70 21.05 5.82
N THR A 264 7.06 20.37 4.88
CA THR A 264 6.00 19.41 5.21
C THR A 264 6.61 18.08 5.63
N TYR A 265 5.89 17.33 6.47
CA TYR A 265 6.30 15.97 6.85
C TYR A 265 6.61 15.10 5.63
N LYS A 266 5.75 15.16 4.60
CA LYS A 266 5.92 14.41 3.35
C LYS A 266 7.26 14.70 2.68
N GLN A 267 7.67 15.97 2.63
CA GLN A 267 8.92 16.36 2.00
C GLN A 267 10.13 15.84 2.76
N ILE A 268 10.09 15.89 4.10
CA ILE A 268 11.16 15.34 4.95
C ILE A 268 11.24 13.81 4.79
N ALA A 269 10.10 13.13 4.82
CA ALA A 269 10.02 11.69 4.64
C ALA A 269 10.55 11.23 3.27
N VAL A 270 10.22 11.97 2.20
CA VAL A 270 10.77 11.71 0.85
C VAL A 270 12.29 11.83 0.83
N SER A 271 12.85 12.87 1.46
CA SER A 271 14.31 13.04 1.58
C SER A 271 15.00 11.96 2.43
N ALA A 272 14.25 11.23 3.26
CA ALA A 272 14.78 10.13 4.07
C ALA A 272 14.73 8.75 3.37
N LEU A 273 14.15 8.66 2.16
CA LEU A 273 14.01 7.40 1.43
C LEU A 273 15.34 6.69 1.11
N PRO A 274 16.43 7.37 0.72
CA PRO A 274 17.71 6.68 0.49
C PRO A 274 18.22 5.91 1.71
N MET A 275 17.97 6.44 2.91
CA MET A 275 18.28 5.75 4.17
C MET A 275 17.37 4.54 4.39
N LEU A 276 16.07 4.67 4.15
CA LEU A 276 15.14 3.53 4.24
C LEU A 276 15.58 2.39 3.31
N TRP A 277 15.95 2.71 2.07
CA TRP A 277 16.44 1.73 1.10
C TRP A 277 17.70 1.00 1.57
N HIS A 278 18.60 1.69 2.28
CA HIS A 278 19.74 1.03 2.91
C HIS A 278 19.32 0.00 3.98
N TYR A 279 18.39 0.37 4.88
CA TYR A 279 17.86 -0.58 5.87
C TYR A 279 17.09 -1.75 5.26
N MET A 280 16.38 -1.52 4.16
CA MET A 280 15.71 -2.60 3.42
C MET A 280 16.71 -3.60 2.83
N ASP A 281 17.88 -3.13 2.38
CA ASP A 281 18.94 -4.00 1.90
C ASP A 281 19.62 -4.79 3.02
N ALA A 282 19.86 -4.14 4.16
CA ALA A 282 20.35 -4.82 5.37
C ALA A 282 19.36 -5.92 5.81
N ALA A 283 18.06 -5.64 5.79
CA ALA A 283 17.01 -6.63 6.06
C ALA A 283 17.01 -7.78 5.05
N ALA A 284 17.16 -7.48 3.75
CA ALA A 284 17.22 -8.49 2.69
C ALA A 284 18.44 -9.40 2.86
N THR A 285 19.59 -8.84 3.21
CA THR A 285 20.81 -9.62 3.41
C THR A 285 20.76 -10.47 4.68
N ALA A 286 20.22 -9.93 5.78
CA ALA A 286 19.98 -10.71 6.99
C ALA A 286 19.05 -11.91 6.73
N HIS A 287 18.04 -11.75 5.87
CA HIS A 287 17.18 -12.85 5.45
C HIS A 287 17.94 -13.87 4.58
N SER A 288 18.75 -13.40 3.63
CA SER A 288 19.55 -14.26 2.74
C SER A 288 20.59 -15.09 3.49
N ASP A 289 21.27 -14.50 4.48
CA ASP A 289 22.25 -15.20 5.31
C ASP A 289 21.60 -16.33 6.12
N GLN A 290 20.44 -16.09 6.73
CA GLN A 290 19.68 -17.14 7.45
C GLN A 290 19.26 -18.29 6.53
N LEU A 291 18.76 -17.96 5.34
CA LEU A 291 18.41 -18.94 4.31
C LEU A 291 19.63 -19.80 3.92
N SER A 292 20.80 -19.17 3.77
CA SER A 292 22.03 -19.88 3.42
C SER A 292 22.53 -20.83 4.52
N ARG A 293 22.25 -20.51 5.79
CA ARG A 293 22.61 -21.33 6.96
C ARG A 293 21.57 -22.40 7.30
N GLY A 294 20.42 -22.41 6.61
CA GLY A 294 19.31 -23.32 6.91
C GLY A 294 18.67 -23.05 8.29
N GLU A 295 18.88 -21.87 8.86
CA GLU A 295 18.30 -21.46 10.13
C GLU A 295 16.81 -21.12 9.96
N GLU A 296 16.00 -21.39 10.99
CA GLU A 296 14.61 -20.91 11.02
C GLU A 296 14.59 -19.38 10.90
N PRO A 297 13.59 -18.79 10.21
CA PRO A 297 13.53 -17.35 9.99
C PRO A 297 13.54 -16.61 11.32
N SER A 298 14.63 -15.88 11.57
CA SER A 298 14.76 -15.07 12.78
C SER A 298 14.06 -13.73 12.60
N GLY A 299 13.75 -13.07 13.71
CA GLY A 299 13.21 -11.71 13.72
C GLY A 299 14.15 -10.65 13.14
N ALA A 300 15.40 -10.98 12.78
CA ALA A 300 16.42 -9.99 12.41
C ALA A 300 16.08 -9.20 11.14
N ALA A 301 15.55 -9.83 10.10
CA ALA A 301 15.16 -9.11 8.87
C ALA A 301 13.99 -8.15 9.13
N LEU A 302 13.01 -8.58 9.93
CA LEU A 302 11.91 -7.72 10.35
C LEU A 302 12.40 -6.58 11.23
N GLN A 303 13.35 -6.84 12.13
CA GLN A 303 13.96 -5.84 12.99
C GLN A 303 14.64 -4.75 12.18
N GLU A 304 15.45 -5.08 11.17
CA GLU A 304 16.11 -4.09 10.30
C GLU A 304 15.10 -3.28 9.46
N LEU A 305 14.03 -3.91 8.99
CA LEU A 305 12.95 -3.19 8.30
C LEU A 305 12.22 -2.21 9.23
N VAL A 306 11.86 -2.65 10.45
CA VAL A 306 11.20 -1.80 11.45
C VAL A 306 12.11 -0.64 11.87
N ARG A 307 13.41 -0.89 12.03
CA ARG A 307 14.42 0.15 12.26
C ARG A 307 14.40 1.18 11.15
N GLY A 308 14.51 0.75 9.90
CA GLY A 308 14.49 1.65 8.74
C GLY A 308 13.22 2.51 8.67
N LEU A 309 12.06 1.90 8.88
CA LEU A 309 10.78 2.61 8.93
C LEU A 309 10.72 3.62 10.09
N GLY A 310 11.15 3.22 11.29
CA GLY A 310 11.18 4.07 12.47
C GLY A 310 12.11 5.28 12.30
N TRP A 311 13.28 5.08 11.68
CA TRP A 311 14.21 6.16 11.39
C TRP A 311 13.72 7.10 10.28
N ALA A 312 13.26 6.55 9.16
CA ALA A 312 12.86 7.35 7.99
C ALA A 312 11.56 8.13 8.21
N PHE A 313 10.59 7.56 8.94
CA PHE A 313 9.26 8.14 9.12
C PHE A 313 9.01 8.70 10.52
N GLY A 314 9.85 8.36 11.51
CA GLY A 314 9.75 8.83 12.88
C GLY A 314 10.90 9.76 13.27
N VAL A 315 12.10 9.19 13.45
CA VAL A 315 13.25 9.91 14.04
C VAL A 315 13.72 11.07 13.17
N VAL A 316 13.95 10.86 11.87
CA VAL A 316 14.44 11.94 10.98
C VAL A 316 13.42 13.08 10.87
N PRO A 317 12.12 12.83 10.60
CA PRO A 317 11.11 13.88 10.63
C PRO A 317 11.04 14.63 11.97
N ALA A 318 11.05 13.92 13.10
CA ALA A 318 11.03 14.53 14.42
C ALA A 318 12.26 15.42 14.66
N THR A 319 13.46 14.93 14.34
CA THR A 319 14.71 15.69 14.45
C THR A 319 14.67 16.97 13.63
N MET A 320 14.21 16.90 12.38
CA MET A 320 14.09 18.08 11.51
C MET A 320 13.07 19.07 12.07
N LEU A 321 11.90 18.60 12.50
CA LEU A 321 10.86 19.46 13.08
C LEU A 321 11.33 20.15 14.36
N ILE A 322 12.03 19.44 15.25
CA ILE A 322 12.64 20.02 16.46
C ILE A 322 13.64 21.10 16.05
N GLY A 323 14.56 20.81 15.12
CA GLY A 323 15.55 21.77 14.65
C GLY A 323 14.94 23.03 14.03
N ILE A 324 13.90 22.87 13.20
CA ILE A 324 13.16 23.97 12.58
C ILE A 324 12.46 24.82 13.64
N ARG A 325 11.76 24.19 14.59
CA ARG A 325 11.02 24.89 15.66
C ARG A 325 11.97 25.65 16.59
N LEU A 326 13.08 25.04 17.00
CA LEU A 326 14.10 25.72 17.80
C LEU A 326 14.72 26.89 17.04
N SER A 327 15.00 26.72 15.74
CA SER A 327 15.54 27.79 14.89
C SER A 327 14.56 28.96 14.73
N TYR A 328 13.25 28.69 14.70
CA TYR A 328 12.21 29.72 14.70
C TYR A 328 12.14 30.46 16.05
N VAL A 329 12.08 29.73 17.16
CA VAL A 329 12.01 30.33 18.51
C VAL A 329 13.27 31.14 18.83
N LEU A 330 14.44 30.67 18.39
CA LEU A 330 15.74 31.29 18.64
C LEU A 330 16.27 32.10 17.44
N GLN A 331 15.38 32.60 16.57
CA GLN A 331 15.74 33.29 15.34
C GLN A 331 16.48 34.62 15.55
N SER A 332 16.25 35.30 16.67
CA SER A 332 16.81 36.63 16.95
C SER A 332 18.34 36.65 16.88
N ARG A 333 18.89 37.66 16.19
CA ARG A 333 20.35 37.86 16.09
C ARG A 333 20.88 38.39 17.41
N ARG A 334 21.99 37.83 17.89
CA ARG A 334 22.69 38.35 19.08
C ARG A 334 23.69 39.43 18.69
N THR A 335 23.90 40.38 19.58
CA THR A 335 24.85 41.50 19.39
C THR A 335 26.28 41.00 19.26
N TRP A 336 26.66 40.01 20.07
CA TRP A 336 27.97 39.38 20.04
C TRP A 336 27.94 38.11 19.20
N MET A 337 28.94 37.96 18.32
CA MET A 337 29.08 36.78 17.45
C MET A 337 29.16 35.47 18.26
N VAL A 338 29.85 35.50 19.41
CA VAL A 338 29.98 34.34 20.30
C VAL A 338 28.63 33.91 20.85
N CYS A 339 27.79 34.85 21.29
CA CYS A 339 26.44 34.53 21.76
C CYS A 339 25.57 33.94 20.64
N ASP A 340 25.71 34.44 19.40
CA ASP A 340 24.95 33.90 18.26
C ASP A 340 25.40 32.48 17.89
N LEU A 341 26.71 32.21 17.98
CA LEU A 341 27.29 30.88 17.83
C LEU A 341 26.81 29.93 18.93
N MET A 342 26.80 30.36 20.20
CA MET A 342 26.29 29.57 21.32
C MET A 342 24.83 29.17 21.11
N VAL A 343 23.98 30.08 20.61
CA VAL A 343 22.58 29.74 20.29
C VAL A 343 22.50 28.64 19.24
N ASN A 344 23.31 28.71 18.17
CA ASN A 344 23.37 27.64 17.17
C ASN A 344 23.80 26.31 17.81
N LEU A 345 24.83 26.33 18.67
CA LEU A 345 25.31 25.16 19.39
C LEU A 345 24.26 24.59 20.36
N CYS A 346 23.41 25.43 20.97
CA CYS A 346 22.30 24.96 21.80
C CYS A 346 21.23 24.24 20.97
N VAL A 347 20.85 24.78 19.81
CA VAL A 347 19.94 24.09 18.87
C VAL A 347 20.50 22.73 18.48
N MET A 348 21.80 22.70 18.19
CA MET A 348 22.54 21.47 17.88
C MET A 348 22.53 20.47 19.02
N ALA A 349 22.83 20.91 20.24
CA ALA A 349 22.87 20.05 21.41
C ALA A 349 21.53 19.34 21.63
N VAL A 350 20.40 20.05 21.50
CA VAL A 350 19.06 19.44 21.65
C VAL A 350 18.79 18.41 20.56
N VAL A 351 19.12 18.72 19.31
CA VAL A 351 18.97 17.79 18.18
C VAL A 351 19.82 16.53 18.39
N VAL A 352 21.08 16.70 18.77
CA VAL A 352 22.01 15.59 19.02
C VAL A 352 21.55 14.75 20.21
N LEU A 353 21.10 15.36 21.30
CA LEU A 353 20.56 14.65 22.46
C LEU A 353 19.31 13.83 22.11
N PHE A 354 18.43 14.36 21.26
CA PHE A 354 17.27 13.63 20.77
C PHE A 354 17.66 12.42 19.92
N VAL A 355 18.57 12.60 18.95
CA VAL A 355 19.06 11.50 18.10
C VAL A 355 19.79 10.45 18.94
N PHE A 356 20.61 10.88 19.89
CA PHE A 356 21.29 9.99 20.83
C PHE A 356 20.29 9.22 21.69
N GLY A 357 19.26 9.90 22.22
CA GLY A 357 18.16 9.26 22.94
C GLY A 357 17.42 8.22 22.10
N ALA A 358 17.17 8.51 20.81
CA ALA A 358 16.56 7.57 19.88
C ALA A 358 17.45 6.34 19.63
N LEU A 359 18.76 6.53 19.44
CA LEU A 359 19.73 5.44 19.32
C LEU A 359 19.78 4.57 20.58
N VAL A 360 19.81 5.20 21.76
CA VAL A 360 19.81 4.48 23.04
C VAL A 360 18.50 3.71 23.22
N PHE A 361 17.35 4.33 22.95
CA PHE A 361 16.04 3.68 22.99
C PHE A 361 15.99 2.46 22.07
N GLU A 362 16.49 2.60 20.84
CA GLU A 362 16.61 1.50 19.89
C GLU A 362 17.42 0.34 20.48
N GLN A 363 18.60 0.60 21.05
CA GLN A 363 19.40 -0.45 21.71
C GLN A 363 18.65 -1.14 22.86
N TRP A 364 17.93 -0.36 23.67
CA TRP A 364 17.11 -0.92 24.76
C TRP A 364 15.97 -1.81 24.24
N THR A 365 15.29 -1.42 23.16
CA THR A 365 14.22 -2.26 22.58
C THR A 365 14.74 -3.58 22.06
N VAL A 366 15.94 -3.59 21.47
CA VAL A 366 16.61 -4.82 21.01
C VAL A 366 16.95 -5.71 22.20
N ILE A 367 17.58 -5.18 23.24
CA ILE A 367 17.91 -5.92 24.47
C ILE A 367 16.65 -6.49 25.14
N PHE A 368 15.59 -5.69 25.24
CA PHE A 368 14.32 -6.11 25.83
C PHE A 368 13.66 -7.24 25.03
N SER A 369 13.63 -7.13 23.69
CA SER A 369 13.06 -8.16 22.81
C SER A 369 13.83 -9.48 22.90
N ALA A 370 15.17 -9.44 22.95
CA ALA A 370 16.01 -10.62 23.15
C ALA A 370 15.74 -11.28 24.51
N THR A 371 15.57 -10.46 25.57
CA THR A 371 15.27 -10.95 26.92
C THR A 371 13.90 -11.65 26.98
N MET A 372 12.88 -11.06 26.33
CA MET A 372 11.53 -11.66 26.27
C MET A 372 11.49 -12.97 25.49
N LEU A 373 12.29 -13.11 24.43
CA LEU A 373 12.42 -14.36 23.68
C LEU A 373 13.03 -15.47 24.55
N VAL A 374 14.05 -15.15 25.35
CA VAL A 374 14.66 -16.09 26.31
C VAL A 374 13.65 -16.54 27.36
N ILE A 375 12.87 -15.62 27.93
CA ILE A 375 11.81 -15.94 28.90
C ILE A 375 10.73 -16.83 28.28
N ALA A 376 10.29 -16.52 27.06
CA ALA A 376 9.31 -17.33 26.32
C ALA A 376 9.83 -18.75 26.05
N GLY A 377 11.11 -18.89 25.68
CA GLY A 377 11.79 -20.17 25.52
C GLY A 377 11.80 -20.98 26.82
N MET A 378 12.17 -20.36 27.95
CA MET A 378 12.14 -21.03 29.26
C MET A 378 10.73 -21.50 29.65
N LEU A 379 9.71 -20.66 29.42
CA LEU A 379 8.31 -21.02 29.69
C LEU A 379 7.81 -22.17 28.79
N ALA A 380 8.25 -22.23 27.54
CA ALA A 380 7.94 -23.33 26.64
C ALA A 380 8.57 -24.65 27.10
N THR A 381 9.82 -24.63 27.58
CA THR A 381 10.50 -25.80 28.16
C THR A 381 9.79 -26.30 29.42
N ILE A 382 9.37 -25.38 30.30
CA ILE A 382 8.61 -25.72 31.52
C ILE A 382 7.26 -26.37 31.16
N ARG A 383 6.53 -25.83 30.17
CA ARG A 383 5.27 -26.43 29.68
C ARG A 383 5.49 -27.77 28.97
N GLY A 384 6.59 -27.93 28.25
CA GLY A 384 7.00 -29.20 27.64
C GLY A 384 7.26 -30.28 28.70
N MET A 385 7.96 -29.93 29.77
CA MET A 385 8.18 -30.82 30.92
C MET A 385 6.86 -31.20 31.62
N GLN A 386 5.87 -30.31 31.72
CA GLN A 386 4.57 -30.62 32.31
C GLN A 386 3.73 -31.62 31.50
N ARG A 387 3.85 -31.64 30.16
CA ARG A 387 3.12 -32.59 29.30
C ARG A 387 3.68 -34.01 29.33
N LEU A 388 4.96 -34.17 29.68
CA LEU A 388 5.62 -35.47 29.77
C LEU A 388 5.19 -36.33 30.99
N VAL A 389 4.35 -35.80 31.88
CA VAL A 389 3.92 -36.47 33.13
C VAL A 389 2.58 -37.23 32.98
N GLU A 390 1.95 -37.25 31.79
CA GLU A 390 0.65 -37.91 31.56
C GLU A 390 0.74 -39.44 31.37
N GLY A 391 0.94 -40.21 32.44
CA GLY A 391 0.97 -41.68 32.43
C GLY A 391 -0.41 -42.38 32.50
N LEU A 392 -0.50 -43.62 32.02
CA LEU A 392 -1.67 -44.51 32.18
C LEU A 392 -1.52 -45.33 33.48
N LEU A 393 -2.49 -45.26 34.39
CA LEU A 393 -2.55 -46.07 35.60
C LEU A 393 -3.43 -47.31 35.36
N ILE A 394 -2.86 -48.51 35.55
CA ILE A 394 -3.57 -49.79 35.54
C ILE A 394 -3.54 -50.35 36.97
N GLY A 395 -4.71 -50.54 37.58
CA GLY A 395 -4.83 -51.18 38.89
C GLY A 395 -5.58 -52.49 38.78
N VAL A 396 -5.04 -53.58 39.32
CA VAL A 396 -5.71 -54.89 39.38
C VAL A 396 -5.92 -55.25 40.84
N THR A 397 -7.16 -55.53 41.22
CA THR A 397 -7.54 -55.89 42.60
C THR A 397 -8.24 -57.24 42.59
N GLN A 398 -7.75 -58.19 43.38
CA GLN A 398 -8.41 -59.49 43.53
C GLN A 398 -9.61 -59.35 44.48
N THR A 399 -10.77 -59.85 44.07
CA THR A 399 -12.02 -59.84 44.85
C THR A 399 -12.58 -61.26 44.97
N PRO A 400 -13.50 -61.54 45.92
CA PRO A 400 -14.13 -62.87 46.04
C PRO A 400 -14.92 -63.32 44.80
N ARG A 401 -15.21 -62.41 43.87
CA ARG A 401 -15.90 -62.70 42.61
C ARG A 401 -14.93 -62.78 41.41
N GLY A 402 -13.63 -62.54 41.55
CA GLY A 402 -12.66 -62.49 40.45
C GLY A 402 -11.70 -61.28 40.52
N TYR A 403 -10.92 -61.03 39.47
CA TYR A 403 -9.99 -59.90 39.36
C TYR A 403 -10.68 -58.65 38.79
N GLU A 404 -10.75 -57.55 39.54
CA GLU A 404 -11.24 -56.26 39.06
C GLU A 404 -10.08 -55.44 38.48
N VAL A 405 -10.19 -55.01 37.22
CA VAL A 405 -9.17 -54.20 36.53
C VAL A 405 -9.71 -52.79 36.32
N LEU A 406 -8.98 -51.79 36.85
CA LEU A 406 -9.25 -50.36 36.68
C LEU A 406 -8.24 -49.74 35.71
N LEU A 407 -8.73 -49.16 34.62
CA LEU A 407 -7.93 -48.37 33.68
C LEU A 407 -8.24 -46.87 33.86
N ARG A 408 -7.24 -46.08 34.26
CA ARG A 408 -7.38 -44.63 34.46
C ARG A 408 -6.19 -43.85 33.91
N ARG A 409 -6.46 -42.83 33.09
CA ARG A 409 -5.43 -41.89 32.62
C ARG A 409 -5.14 -40.86 33.73
N LEU A 410 -3.88 -40.71 34.14
CA LEU A 410 -3.50 -39.67 35.09
C LEU A 410 -3.61 -38.30 34.39
N GLY A 411 -4.40 -37.39 34.98
CA GLY A 411 -4.67 -36.05 34.42
C GLY A 411 -5.99 -35.89 33.65
N GLY A 412 -6.73 -36.97 33.36
CA GLY A 412 -8.03 -36.88 32.69
C GLY A 412 -9.22 -36.73 33.67
N HIS A 413 -10.16 -35.82 33.38
CA HIS A 413 -11.39 -35.61 34.16
C HIS A 413 -12.46 -36.74 34.05
N LYS A 414 -12.25 -37.78 33.23
CA LYS A 414 -13.21 -38.88 33.05
C LYS A 414 -13.00 -39.99 34.09
N ARG A 415 -14.10 -40.53 34.66
CA ARG A 415 -14.08 -41.73 35.54
C ARG A 415 -13.45 -42.91 34.76
N GLY A 416 -12.44 -43.55 35.34
CA GLY A 416 -11.76 -44.71 34.73
C GLY A 416 -12.73 -45.88 34.47
N ARG A 417 -12.43 -46.71 33.47
CA ARG A 417 -13.25 -47.89 33.14
C ARG A 417 -12.85 -49.05 34.06
N ARG A 418 -13.85 -49.79 34.54
CA ARG A 418 -13.65 -51.01 35.34
C ARG A 418 -14.28 -52.20 34.64
N PHE A 419 -13.61 -53.34 34.68
CA PHE A 419 -14.16 -54.63 34.26
C PHE A 419 -13.66 -55.72 35.21
N VAL A 420 -14.43 -56.81 35.31
CA VAL A 420 -14.16 -57.94 36.20
C VAL A 420 -13.84 -59.16 35.36
N VAL A 421 -12.75 -59.83 35.69
CA VAL A 421 -12.29 -61.07 35.08
C VAL A 421 -12.51 -62.21 36.08
N HIS A 422 -13.32 -63.18 35.71
CA HIS A 422 -13.62 -64.37 36.49
C HIS A 422 -12.63 -65.49 36.14
N GLU A 423 -12.09 -66.18 37.13
CA GLU A 423 -11.31 -67.39 36.93
C GLU A 423 -12.24 -68.61 37.06
N LEU A 424 -12.23 -69.48 36.07
CA LEU A 424 -13.03 -70.71 36.01
C LEU A 424 -12.16 -71.93 36.35
N GLU A 425 -12.80 -73.02 36.78
CA GLU A 425 -12.11 -74.29 37.04
C GLU A 425 -11.30 -74.74 35.81
N GLY A 426 -10.03 -75.09 36.03
CA GLY A 426 -9.09 -75.45 34.96
C GLY A 426 -8.19 -74.32 34.45
N GLY A 427 -8.16 -73.15 35.10
CA GLY A 427 -7.22 -72.07 34.77
C GLY A 427 -7.64 -71.22 33.56
N THR A 428 -8.93 -71.19 33.27
CA THR A 428 -9.50 -70.42 32.15
C THR A 428 -10.08 -69.11 32.66
N PHE A 429 -9.84 -67.98 31.99
CA PHE A 429 -10.30 -66.66 32.43
C PHE A 429 -11.44 -66.13 31.56
N LEU A 430 -12.50 -65.61 32.18
CA LEU A 430 -13.70 -65.06 31.54
C LEU A 430 -13.83 -63.56 31.84
N CYS A 431 -13.89 -62.72 30.81
CA CYS A 431 -14.18 -61.29 30.93
C CYS A 431 -15.42 -60.95 30.09
N GLY A 432 -16.56 -60.74 30.74
CA GLY A 432 -17.84 -60.50 30.05
C GLY A 432 -18.31 -61.73 29.27
N HIS A 433 -18.27 -61.67 27.93
CA HIS A 433 -18.66 -62.77 27.02
C HIS A 433 -17.46 -63.42 26.30
N PHE A 434 -16.23 -63.14 26.75
CA PHE A 434 -14.99 -63.60 26.12
C PHE A 434 -14.15 -64.44 27.07
N PHE A 435 -13.70 -65.60 26.60
CA PHE A 435 -12.72 -66.44 27.30
C PHE A 435 -11.31 -66.19 26.76
N VAL A 436 -10.30 -66.21 27.63
CA VAL A 436 -8.91 -66.22 27.17
C VAL A 436 -8.56 -67.61 26.66
N ASP A 437 -8.04 -67.69 25.44
CA ASP A 437 -7.45 -68.91 24.89
C ASP A 437 -6.03 -69.05 25.44
N CYS A 438 -5.88 -69.77 26.55
CA CYS A 438 -4.59 -69.94 27.23
C CYS A 438 -3.57 -70.75 26.42
N GLU A 439 -4.00 -71.53 25.42
CA GLU A 439 -3.09 -72.33 24.57
C GLU A 439 -2.45 -71.48 23.47
N GLN A 440 -3.21 -70.55 22.88
CA GLN A 440 -2.71 -69.63 21.85
C GLN A 440 -2.10 -68.33 22.41
N SER A 441 -2.43 -67.99 23.65
CA SER A 441 -1.94 -66.77 24.29
C SER A 441 -0.48 -66.88 24.76
N SER A 442 0.26 -65.79 24.60
CA SER A 442 1.64 -65.62 25.07
C SER A 442 1.80 -64.27 25.77
N PRO A 443 2.93 -64.01 26.45
CA PRO A 443 3.20 -62.69 27.02
C PRO A 443 3.13 -61.55 25.99
N GLN A 444 3.43 -61.82 24.71
CA GLN A 444 3.39 -60.83 23.62
C GLN A 444 2.04 -60.71 22.93
N SER A 445 1.12 -61.67 23.11
CA SER A 445 -0.22 -61.55 22.53
C SER A 445 -1.25 -62.42 23.25
N ILE A 446 -2.39 -61.84 23.60
CA ILE A 446 -3.50 -62.52 24.31
C ILE A 446 -4.66 -62.70 23.33
N PHE A 447 -5.12 -63.93 23.17
CA PHE A 447 -6.26 -64.28 22.32
C PHE A 447 -7.52 -64.47 23.15
N TRP A 448 -8.62 -63.88 22.69
CA TRP A 448 -9.94 -63.92 23.32
C TRP A 448 -10.92 -64.57 22.37
N ARG A 449 -11.67 -65.58 22.84
CA ARG A 449 -12.73 -66.24 22.07
C ARG A 449 -14.09 -65.85 22.60
N GLN A 450 -15.02 -65.58 21.70
CA GLN A 450 -16.39 -65.24 22.08
C GLN A 450 -17.21 -66.49 22.44
N GLN A 451 -18.00 -66.41 23.51
CA GLN A 451 -18.78 -67.55 24.01
C GLN A 451 -19.84 -68.07 23.03
N LYS A 452 -20.42 -67.20 22.20
CA LYS A 452 -21.51 -67.55 21.28
C LYS A 452 -21.04 -68.05 19.91
N ASP A 453 -19.85 -67.66 19.49
CA ASP A 453 -19.22 -68.11 18.26
C ASP A 453 -17.73 -68.40 18.54
N PRO A 454 -17.37 -69.66 18.82
CA PRO A 454 -15.99 -70.04 19.18
C PRO A 454 -14.96 -69.79 18.07
N ASN A 455 -15.41 -69.56 16.84
CA ASN A 455 -14.55 -69.24 15.69
C ASN A 455 -14.20 -67.75 15.61
N GLU A 456 -14.89 -66.88 16.35
CA GLU A 456 -14.60 -65.46 16.42
C GLU A 456 -13.53 -65.18 17.50
N VAL A 457 -12.30 -64.94 17.04
CA VAL A 457 -11.12 -64.73 17.90
C VAL A 457 -10.65 -63.28 17.80
N SER A 458 -10.55 -62.60 18.94
CA SER A 458 -9.96 -61.26 19.07
C SER A 458 -8.58 -61.36 19.68
N GLN A 459 -7.55 -60.84 19.00
CA GLN A 459 -6.18 -60.84 19.49
C GLN A 459 -5.80 -59.45 20.01
N TRP A 460 -5.27 -59.40 21.22
CA TRP A 460 -4.50 -58.26 21.71
C TRP A 460 -3.02 -58.58 21.54
N VAL A 461 -2.24 -57.68 20.93
CA VAL A 461 -0.79 -57.83 20.79
C VAL A 461 -0.12 -56.76 21.65
N ARG A 462 0.87 -57.17 22.44
CA ARG A 462 1.74 -56.27 23.19
C ARG A 462 2.47 -55.41 22.15
N PRO A 463 2.30 -54.08 22.17
CA PRO A 463 3.03 -53.21 21.27
C PRO A 463 4.54 -53.41 21.50
N GLU A 464 5.33 -53.53 20.43
CA GLU A 464 6.77 -53.29 20.51
C GLU A 464 6.98 -51.90 21.11
N PRO A 465 8.05 -51.68 21.91
CA PRO A 465 8.28 -50.38 22.52
C PRO A 465 8.31 -49.33 21.41
N ALA A 466 7.25 -48.54 21.33
CA ALA A 466 7.28 -47.30 20.60
C ALA A 466 8.47 -46.54 21.19
N GLU A 467 9.36 -46.03 20.33
CA GLU A 467 10.24 -44.93 20.70
C GLU A 467 9.35 -43.76 21.11
N ASP A 468 8.84 -43.79 22.36
CA ASP A 468 8.37 -42.68 23.18
C ASP A 468 7.78 -43.20 24.52
N PHE A 469 8.66 -43.19 25.52
CA PHE A 469 8.42 -43.10 26.97
C PHE A 469 7.86 -44.32 27.74
N LEU A 470 8.78 -45.19 28.17
CA LEU A 470 8.77 -45.82 29.50
C LEU A 470 10.21 -46.21 29.87
N THR A 471 10.96 -45.31 30.52
CA THR A 471 12.30 -45.60 31.01
C THR A 471 12.21 -46.19 32.43
N VAL A 472 12.51 -47.49 32.54
CA VAL A 472 13.04 -48.08 33.77
C VAL A 472 14.56 -47.87 33.73
N TRP A 473 15.14 -47.38 34.83
CA TRP A 473 16.57 -47.07 34.96
C TRP A 473 17.42 -48.34 35.07
N GLU A 474 18.44 -48.51 34.23
CA GLU A 474 19.84 -48.83 34.61
C GLU A 474 20.79 -48.96 33.38
N THR A 475 22.04 -48.50 33.56
CA THR A 475 23.15 -48.27 32.61
C THR A 475 23.98 -49.50 32.19
N VAL A 476 24.38 -49.63 30.90
CA VAL A 476 25.71 -50.11 30.41
C VAL A 476 26.00 -49.58 28.96
N LYS A 477 27.27 -49.25 28.65
CA LYS A 477 27.82 -48.61 27.41
C LYS A 477 28.24 -49.60 26.27
N ILE A 478 28.60 -49.02 25.09
CA ILE A 478 29.63 -49.40 24.05
C ILE A 478 29.02 -49.83 22.67
N PRO A 479 29.60 -49.55 21.46
CA PRO A 479 30.39 -48.42 20.92
C PRO A 479 29.85 -47.84 19.57
N GLU A 480 30.39 -46.68 19.16
CA GLU A 480 30.30 -46.14 17.78
C GLU A 480 31.44 -46.69 16.90
N GLU A 481 31.16 -47.01 15.63
CA GLU A 481 32.19 -47.22 14.60
C GLU A 481 32.02 -46.28 13.40
N MET A 482 33.14 -45.72 12.95
CA MET A 482 33.30 -44.77 11.85
C MET A 482 33.92 -45.49 10.65
N ALA A 483 33.36 -45.32 9.45
CA ALA A 483 34.02 -45.78 8.22
C ALA A 483 35.09 -44.77 7.72
N PRO A 484 36.12 -45.23 6.96
CA PRO A 484 37.41 -44.54 6.76
C PRO A 484 37.39 -43.22 5.95
N ASN A 485 36.22 -42.70 5.64
CA ASN A 485 35.98 -41.56 4.76
C ASN A 485 34.88 -40.62 5.31
N GLY A 486 34.58 -40.72 6.61
CA GLY A 486 33.85 -39.68 7.36
C GLY A 486 32.37 -39.55 7.03
N ARG A 487 31.68 -40.65 6.70
CA ARG A 487 30.21 -40.68 6.49
C ARG A 487 29.57 -41.81 7.30
N PHE A 488 28.38 -41.54 7.86
CA PHE A 488 27.52 -42.55 8.47
C PHE A 488 26.65 -43.22 7.39
N LEU A 489 26.63 -44.55 7.38
CA LEU A 489 25.78 -45.40 6.53
C LEU A 489 24.64 -45.93 7.40
N LEU A 490 23.38 -45.73 6.98
CA LEU A 490 22.23 -46.48 7.50
C LEU A 490 21.63 -47.28 6.35
N ARG A 491 21.74 -48.60 6.45
CA ARG A 491 21.02 -49.57 5.59
C ARG A 491 19.68 -49.89 6.23
N CYS A 492 18.60 -49.81 5.44
CA CYS A 492 17.31 -50.42 5.81
C CYS A 492 17.43 -51.96 5.71
N PRO A 493 17.16 -52.75 6.77
CA PRO A 493 17.33 -54.20 6.72
C PRO A 493 16.26 -54.95 5.89
N PHE A 494 15.28 -54.26 5.31
CA PHE A 494 14.11 -54.91 4.71
C PHE A 494 13.87 -54.63 3.22
N CYS A 495 14.58 -53.71 2.56
CA CYS A 495 14.29 -53.43 1.15
C CYS A 495 15.46 -53.05 0.23
N ASP A 496 16.70 -53.07 0.71
CA ASP A 496 17.92 -52.98 -0.10
C ASP A 496 17.89 -51.89 -1.20
N ARG A 497 17.33 -50.71 -0.90
CA ARG A 497 17.38 -49.52 -1.77
C ARG A 497 18.00 -48.33 -1.04
N GLU A 498 19.00 -47.75 -1.69
CA GLU A 498 19.51 -46.40 -1.43
C GLU A 498 18.72 -45.37 -2.27
N VAL A 499 18.75 -44.09 -1.86
CA VAL A 499 18.55 -42.82 -2.63
C VAL A 499 17.89 -41.79 -1.70
N GLN A 500 18.54 -40.70 -1.27
CA GLN A 500 19.01 -39.43 -1.90
C GLN A 500 17.99 -38.27 -1.99
N ALA A 501 18.51 -37.06 -1.78
CA ALA A 501 17.88 -35.85 -1.21
C ALA A 501 17.20 -34.89 -2.21
N SER A 502 16.46 -33.86 -1.72
CA SER A 502 16.72 -32.41 -2.01
C SER A 502 15.74 -31.44 -1.30
N GLN A 503 16.25 -30.23 -1.03
CA GLN A 503 15.64 -29.07 -0.35
C GLN A 503 14.54 -28.33 -1.15
N ALA A 504 13.74 -27.55 -0.39
CA ALA A 504 13.20 -26.22 -0.73
C ALA A 504 12.34 -26.06 -1.99
N GLN A 505 11.01 -25.94 -1.80
CA GLN A 505 10.16 -24.90 -2.41
C GLN A 505 8.68 -25.09 -2.00
N LYS A 506 8.04 -23.98 -1.59
CA LYS A 506 6.58 -23.73 -1.39
C LYS A 506 6.08 -23.42 0.03
N ARG A 507 6.63 -22.41 0.71
CA ARG A 507 5.91 -21.74 1.83
C ARG A 507 6.13 -20.23 1.85
N LYS A 508 5.52 -19.51 0.89
CA LYS A 508 5.19 -18.08 0.99
C LYS A 508 3.84 -17.81 0.27
N SER A 509 2.73 -18.27 0.86
CA SER A 509 1.37 -17.69 0.65
C SER A 509 0.32 -18.15 1.70
N LEU A 510 0.69 -18.78 2.82
CA LEU A 510 -0.27 -19.43 3.75
C LEU A 510 -0.56 -18.66 5.04
N SER A 511 0.14 -17.54 5.29
CA SER A 511 -0.04 -16.76 6.52
C SER A 511 -1.34 -15.96 6.53
N GLY A 512 -1.81 -15.47 5.37
CA GLY A 512 -3.09 -14.75 5.24
C GLY A 512 -4.30 -15.64 5.47
N PHE A 513 -4.28 -16.86 4.91
CA PHE A 513 -5.36 -17.84 5.08
C PHE A 513 -5.56 -18.32 6.51
N ARG A 514 -4.46 -18.54 7.25
CA ARG A 514 -4.52 -18.96 8.66
C ARG A 514 -4.98 -17.84 9.60
N ALA A 515 -4.89 -16.58 9.17
CA ALA A 515 -5.43 -15.45 9.91
C ALA A 515 -6.94 -15.32 9.67
N LEU A 516 -7.39 -15.51 8.42
CA LEU A 516 -8.80 -15.50 8.05
C LEU A 516 -9.59 -16.66 8.68
N ALA A 517 -9.03 -17.89 8.64
CA ALA A 517 -9.64 -19.06 9.27
C ALA A 517 -9.81 -18.91 10.78
N ARG A 518 -8.81 -18.32 11.46
CA ARG A 518 -8.85 -18.05 12.91
C ARG A 518 -9.81 -16.92 13.30
N HIS A 519 -10.09 -16.00 12.38
CA HIS A 519 -11.05 -14.92 12.60
C HIS A 519 -12.49 -15.43 12.49
N VAL A 520 -12.78 -16.27 11.50
CA VAL A 520 -14.10 -16.90 11.30
C VAL A 520 -14.42 -17.90 12.41
N GLU A 521 -13.42 -18.65 12.88
CA GLU A 521 -13.57 -19.62 13.99
C GLU A 521 -13.83 -18.94 15.36
N ALA A 522 -13.48 -17.66 15.49
CA ALA A 522 -13.70 -16.88 16.71
C ALA A 522 -15.12 -16.27 16.81
N GLU A 523 -15.83 -16.09 15.69
CA GLU A 523 -17.14 -15.41 15.65
C GLU A 523 -18.38 -16.32 15.72
N HIS A 524 -18.26 -17.63 15.44
CA HIS A 524 -19.41 -18.54 15.45
C HIS A 524 -19.18 -19.78 16.32
N GLN A 525 -19.72 -19.78 17.54
CA GLN A 525 -19.83 -20.97 18.37
C GLN A 525 -21.00 -21.85 17.91
N LEU A 526 -20.74 -22.92 17.14
CA LEU A 526 -21.56 -24.14 17.10
C LEU A 526 -20.71 -25.33 16.58
N PRO A 527 -20.80 -26.53 17.17
CA PRO A 527 -19.95 -27.67 16.83
C PRO A 527 -20.61 -28.57 15.79
N LEU A 528 -19.84 -29.16 14.87
CA LEU A 528 -20.13 -30.48 14.26
C LEU A 528 -18.86 -31.03 13.56
N SER A 529 -18.80 -32.36 13.56
CA SER A 529 -17.72 -33.31 13.22
C SER A 529 -16.84 -33.06 11.99
N HIS A 530 -15.56 -33.46 12.11
CA HIS A 530 -14.42 -33.34 11.18
C HIS A 530 -13.93 -31.90 10.93
N GLY A 531 -12.93 -31.51 11.73
CA GLY A 531 -12.44 -30.14 11.82
C GLY A 531 -12.07 -29.51 10.48
N PHE A 532 -12.69 -28.37 10.18
CA PHE A 532 -12.45 -27.48 9.05
C PHE A 532 -10.98 -27.42 8.58
N CYS A 533 -10.03 -27.38 9.52
CA CYS A 533 -8.60 -27.35 9.26
C CYS A 533 -8.09 -28.53 8.40
N SER A 534 -8.60 -29.76 8.60
CA SER A 534 -8.19 -30.92 7.80
C SER A 534 -8.75 -30.89 6.37
N LYS A 535 -9.98 -30.36 6.20
CA LYS A 535 -10.58 -30.14 4.88
C LYS A 535 -9.80 -29.09 4.09
N VAL A 536 -9.42 -27.99 4.73
CA VAL A 536 -8.61 -26.91 4.12
C VAL A 536 -7.21 -27.39 3.75
N ASP A 537 -6.53 -28.19 4.59
CA ASP A 537 -5.21 -28.76 4.26
C ASP A 537 -5.26 -29.79 3.12
N PHE A 538 -6.36 -30.53 2.98
CA PHE A 538 -6.60 -31.41 1.83
C PHE A 538 -6.84 -30.57 0.56
N LEU A 539 -7.76 -29.60 0.64
CA LEU A 539 -8.14 -28.70 -0.45
C LEU A 539 -6.93 -27.96 -1.02
N GLN A 540 -6.06 -27.45 -0.13
CA GLN A 540 -4.84 -26.77 -0.52
C GLN A 540 -3.87 -27.69 -1.28
N ARG A 541 -3.67 -28.92 -0.81
CA ARG A 541 -2.81 -29.90 -1.49
C ARG A 541 -3.38 -30.35 -2.83
N PHE A 542 -4.69 -30.52 -2.91
CA PHE A 542 -5.42 -30.85 -4.13
C PHE A 542 -5.30 -29.74 -5.18
N LEU A 543 -5.66 -28.50 -4.83
CA LEU A 543 -5.62 -27.34 -5.74
C LEU A 543 -4.19 -27.00 -6.20
N GLN A 544 -3.20 -27.11 -5.31
CA GLN A 544 -1.80 -26.89 -5.69
C GLN A 544 -1.26 -27.96 -6.65
N ARG A 545 -1.85 -29.16 -6.67
CA ARG A 545 -1.50 -30.24 -7.59
C ARG A 545 -2.25 -30.07 -8.91
N ALA A 546 -3.53 -29.75 -8.88
CA ALA A 546 -4.35 -29.44 -10.05
C ALA A 546 -3.87 -28.19 -10.82
N ALA A 547 -3.36 -27.17 -10.13
CA ALA A 547 -2.80 -25.97 -10.77
C ALA A 547 -1.45 -26.20 -11.46
N ARG A 548 -0.76 -27.31 -11.18
CA ARG A 548 0.53 -27.67 -11.81
C ARG A 548 0.37 -28.48 -13.10
N THR A 549 -0.79 -29.07 -13.33
CA THR A 549 -1.10 -29.85 -14.53
C THR A 549 -1.63 -28.92 -15.62
N GLN A 550 -0.87 -28.72 -16.71
CA GLN A 550 -1.28 -27.90 -17.86
C GLN A 550 -2.23 -28.67 -18.82
N VAL A 551 -3.38 -29.12 -18.31
CA VAL A 551 -4.41 -29.77 -19.15
C VAL A 551 -5.78 -29.15 -18.87
N ASN A 552 -6.66 -29.15 -19.89
CA ASN A 552 -8.04 -28.67 -19.92
C ASN A 552 -9.00 -29.37 -18.92
N GLU A 553 -8.59 -29.62 -17.68
CA GLU A 553 -9.35 -30.34 -16.64
C GLU A 553 -10.12 -29.42 -15.69
N GLY A 554 -10.32 -28.14 -16.04
CA GLY A 554 -10.92 -27.16 -15.14
C GLY A 554 -12.32 -27.49 -14.67
N GLN A 555 -13.13 -28.06 -15.55
CA GLN A 555 -14.47 -28.48 -15.18
C GLN A 555 -14.44 -29.65 -14.19
N TRP A 556 -13.56 -30.64 -14.40
CA TRP A 556 -13.40 -31.79 -13.50
C TRP A 556 -12.96 -31.41 -12.09
N VAL A 557 -12.03 -30.43 -11.98
CA VAL A 557 -11.61 -29.90 -10.68
C VAL A 557 -12.76 -29.19 -9.97
N LEU A 558 -13.56 -28.41 -10.70
CA LEU A 558 -14.74 -27.72 -10.16
C LEU A 558 -15.83 -28.71 -9.74
N ASP A 559 -16.05 -29.78 -10.51
CA ASP A 559 -17.03 -30.81 -10.20
C ASP A 559 -16.63 -31.61 -8.94
N ILE A 560 -15.34 -31.91 -8.74
CA ILE A 560 -14.87 -32.53 -7.48
C ILE A 560 -15.05 -31.60 -6.28
N LEU A 561 -14.78 -30.31 -6.45
CA LEU A 561 -14.93 -29.31 -5.39
C LEU A 561 -16.40 -29.13 -5.02
N ALA A 562 -17.29 -29.16 -6.01
CA ALA A 562 -18.72 -29.21 -5.81
C ALA A 562 -19.10 -30.50 -5.06
N ASP A 563 -18.81 -31.67 -5.61
CA ASP A 563 -19.23 -32.97 -5.04
C ASP A 563 -18.73 -33.23 -3.61
N HIS A 564 -17.51 -32.80 -3.26
CA HIS A 564 -16.93 -33.08 -1.94
C HIS A 564 -17.26 -32.02 -0.87
N PHE A 565 -17.63 -30.81 -1.27
CA PHE A 565 -17.75 -29.67 -0.34
C PHE A 565 -19.02 -28.83 -0.54
N GLU A 566 -20.00 -29.33 -1.30
CA GLU A 566 -21.25 -28.64 -1.64
C GLU A 566 -21.96 -28.04 -0.41
N GLU A 567 -21.87 -28.71 0.74
CA GLU A 567 -22.57 -28.31 1.98
C GLU A 567 -21.75 -27.40 2.91
N ASP A 568 -20.46 -27.11 2.61
CA ASP A 568 -19.56 -26.37 3.50
C ASP A 568 -19.15 -25.00 2.88
N PRO A 569 -19.92 -23.92 3.15
CA PRO A 569 -19.73 -22.63 2.50
C PRO A 569 -18.36 -22.01 2.79
N TRP A 570 -17.77 -22.33 3.95
CA TRP A 570 -16.47 -21.79 4.34
C TRP A 570 -15.32 -22.49 3.58
N VAL A 571 -15.44 -23.79 3.34
CA VAL A 571 -14.45 -24.54 2.54
C VAL A 571 -14.52 -24.11 1.07
N LEU A 572 -15.72 -23.89 0.53
CA LEU A 572 -15.93 -23.36 -0.81
C LEU A 572 -15.38 -21.93 -0.96
N LEU A 573 -15.56 -21.07 0.04
CA LEU A 573 -14.98 -19.73 0.06
C LEU A 573 -13.45 -19.79 0.09
N CYS A 574 -12.88 -20.68 0.91
CA CYS A 574 -11.43 -20.92 0.90
C CYS A 574 -10.94 -21.44 -0.45
N ALA A 575 -11.68 -22.33 -1.12
CA ALA A 575 -11.36 -22.82 -2.46
C ALA A 575 -11.28 -21.67 -3.47
N CYS A 576 -12.28 -20.77 -3.46
CA CYS A 576 -12.32 -19.60 -4.34
C CYS A 576 -11.11 -18.70 -4.14
N CYS A 577 -10.77 -18.36 -2.90
CA CYS A 577 -9.61 -17.53 -2.58
C CYS A 577 -8.29 -18.23 -2.98
N MET A 578 -8.18 -19.55 -2.79
CA MET A 578 -6.97 -20.30 -3.16
C MET A 578 -6.77 -20.39 -4.67
N LEU A 579 -7.86 -20.55 -5.43
CA LEU A 579 -7.85 -20.54 -6.89
C LEU A 579 -7.42 -19.17 -7.43
N ASP A 580 -7.89 -18.07 -6.82
CA ASP A 580 -7.48 -16.72 -7.21
C ASP A 580 -5.99 -16.44 -6.92
N GLU A 581 -5.49 -16.86 -5.74
CA GLU A 581 -4.05 -16.77 -5.43
C GLU A 581 -3.18 -17.60 -6.38
N LEU A 582 -3.70 -18.70 -6.91
CA LEU A 582 -3.02 -19.52 -7.92
C LEU A 582 -3.13 -18.96 -9.34
N GLY A 583 -3.71 -17.77 -9.52
CA GLY A 583 -3.90 -17.12 -10.82
C GLY A 583 -5.01 -17.73 -11.68
N ARG A 584 -5.88 -18.56 -11.08
CA ARG A 584 -7.03 -19.23 -11.72
C ARG A 584 -8.34 -18.52 -11.37
N THR A 585 -8.35 -17.21 -11.59
CA THR A 585 -9.48 -16.32 -11.32
C THR A 585 -10.74 -16.71 -12.11
N ASP A 586 -10.56 -17.34 -13.28
CA ASP A 586 -11.61 -17.94 -14.10
C ASP A 586 -12.37 -19.06 -13.35
N TRP A 587 -11.63 -19.97 -12.71
CA TRP A 587 -12.22 -21.08 -11.94
C TRP A 587 -12.82 -20.62 -10.62
N ALA A 588 -12.16 -19.67 -9.95
CA ALA A 588 -12.71 -19.05 -8.74
C ALA A 588 -14.07 -18.38 -9.01
N GLN A 589 -14.21 -17.70 -10.15
CA GLN A 589 -15.49 -17.10 -10.58
C GLN A 589 -16.56 -18.15 -10.86
N GLN A 590 -16.18 -19.25 -11.52
CA GLN A 590 -17.12 -20.32 -11.87
C GLN A 590 -17.63 -21.07 -10.62
N LEU A 591 -16.74 -21.40 -9.68
CA LEU A 591 -17.09 -22.05 -8.41
C LEU A 591 -17.99 -21.15 -7.54
N CYS A 592 -17.63 -19.86 -7.43
CA CYS A 592 -18.41 -18.88 -6.69
C CYS A 592 -19.82 -18.70 -7.29
N TRP A 593 -19.96 -18.82 -8.61
CA TRP A 593 -21.26 -18.73 -9.30
C TRP A 593 -22.12 -19.98 -9.12
N GLN A 594 -21.52 -21.18 -9.19
CA GLN A 594 -22.19 -22.46 -8.99
C GLN A 594 -22.83 -22.54 -7.58
N HIS A 595 -22.11 -22.09 -6.56
CA HIS A 595 -22.55 -22.16 -5.15
C HIS A 595 -22.95 -20.80 -4.55
N ARG A 596 -23.40 -19.84 -5.38
CA ARG A 596 -23.72 -18.45 -4.97
C ARG A 596 -24.78 -18.34 -3.86
N GLU A 597 -25.70 -19.29 -3.77
CA GLU A 597 -26.76 -19.29 -2.75
C GLU A 597 -26.21 -19.68 -1.37
N LEU A 598 -25.30 -20.67 -1.33
CA LEU A 598 -24.57 -21.05 -0.12
C LEU A 598 -23.59 -19.96 0.32
N LEU A 599 -22.85 -19.36 -0.63
CA LEU A 599 -21.82 -18.35 -0.34
C LEU A 599 -22.39 -16.95 -0.03
N GLY A 600 -23.58 -16.62 -0.55
CA GLY A 600 -24.21 -15.29 -0.42
C GLY A 600 -24.66 -14.91 1.00
N ALA A 601 -24.76 -15.88 1.91
CA ALA A 601 -24.98 -15.63 3.34
C ALA A 601 -23.65 -15.30 4.06
N SER A 602 -22.58 -16.01 3.75
CA SER A 602 -21.29 -15.93 4.46
C SER A 602 -20.38 -14.77 3.99
N ILE A 603 -20.48 -14.34 2.73
CA ILE A 603 -19.63 -13.26 2.16
C ILE A 603 -19.93 -11.88 2.76
N ARG A 604 -21.13 -11.65 3.30
CA ARG A 604 -21.55 -10.35 3.84
C ARG A 604 -20.86 -9.95 5.15
N HIS A 605 -20.09 -10.83 5.79
CA HIS A 605 -19.54 -10.62 7.14
C HIS A 605 -18.02 -10.65 7.23
N VAL A 606 -17.28 -10.69 6.11
CA VAL A 606 -15.81 -10.79 6.12
C VAL A 606 -15.13 -9.45 5.78
N PRO A 607 -14.51 -8.73 6.74
CA PRO A 607 -13.80 -7.49 6.48
C PRO A 607 -12.47 -7.76 5.75
N GLY A 608 -12.18 -7.00 4.70
CA GLY A 608 -10.92 -7.08 3.95
C GLY A 608 -10.95 -7.91 2.66
N CYS A 609 -12.07 -8.57 2.35
CA CYS A 609 -12.27 -9.25 1.07
C CYS A 609 -12.81 -8.30 -0.02
N GLY A 610 -12.21 -7.10 -0.14
CA GLY A 610 -12.70 -6.03 -1.03
C GLY A 610 -12.72 -6.39 -2.52
N TYR A 611 -12.06 -7.48 -2.93
CA TYR A 611 -12.04 -7.95 -4.31
C TYR A 611 -13.17 -8.93 -4.65
N LEU A 612 -13.64 -9.76 -3.70
CA LEU A 612 -14.82 -10.63 -3.89
C LEU A 612 -16.14 -9.90 -3.61
N CYS A 613 -16.09 -8.82 -2.84
CA CYS A 613 -17.23 -7.94 -2.54
C CYS A 613 -17.45 -6.83 -3.59
N SER A 614 -16.91 -6.94 -4.81
CA SER A 614 -17.42 -6.08 -5.88
C SER A 614 -18.89 -6.44 -6.12
N PRO A 615 -19.84 -5.50 -6.10
CA PRO A 615 -21.24 -5.77 -6.44
C PRO A 615 -21.36 -6.49 -7.79
N SER A 616 -20.38 -6.33 -8.68
CA SER A 616 -20.25 -7.04 -9.95
C SER A 616 -20.18 -8.57 -9.85
N ILE A 617 -19.70 -9.12 -8.73
CA ILE A 617 -19.46 -10.57 -8.53
C ILE A 617 -20.71 -11.27 -7.97
N LEU A 618 -21.46 -10.60 -7.08
CA LEU A 618 -22.74 -11.11 -6.56
C LEU A 618 -23.92 -10.92 -7.54
N MET A 619 -23.78 -10.08 -8.56
CA MET A 619 -24.84 -9.74 -9.52
C MET A 619 -25.03 -10.77 -10.66
N ALA A 620 -24.26 -11.85 -10.70
CA ALA A 620 -24.20 -12.77 -11.84
C ALA A 620 -25.43 -13.69 -12.05
N LYS A 621 -26.59 -13.36 -11.46
CA LYS A 621 -27.89 -13.90 -11.87
C LYS A 621 -29.08 -12.98 -11.59
N ARG A 622 -28.91 -11.66 -11.76
CA ARG A 622 -30.07 -10.92 -12.27
C ARG A 622 -30.15 -11.27 -13.75
N GLU A 623 -31.35 -11.63 -14.22
CA GLU A 623 -31.60 -11.61 -15.66
C GLU A 623 -31.10 -10.28 -16.18
N ASP A 624 -30.11 -10.34 -17.08
CA ASP A 624 -29.52 -9.16 -17.70
C ASP A 624 -30.61 -8.55 -18.59
N LYS A 625 -31.38 -7.64 -17.99
CA LYS A 625 -32.47 -6.93 -18.65
C LYS A 625 -31.91 -5.64 -19.21
N PHE A 626 -32.45 -5.24 -20.35
CA PHE A 626 -32.21 -3.91 -20.90
C PHE A 626 -32.98 -2.87 -20.05
N GLY A 627 -32.40 -2.52 -18.90
CA GLY A 627 -33.05 -1.72 -17.86
C GLY A 627 -32.14 -1.49 -16.65
N PRO A 628 -32.53 -0.58 -15.73
CA PRO A 628 -31.73 -0.28 -14.56
C PRO A 628 -31.64 -1.49 -13.66
N VAL A 629 -30.44 -1.71 -13.11
CA VAL A 629 -30.20 -2.78 -12.14
C VAL A 629 -30.94 -2.49 -10.83
N GLU A 630 -31.13 -1.23 -10.47
CA GLU A 630 -31.86 -0.82 -9.26
C GLU A 630 -33.35 -0.59 -9.56
N GLU A 631 -34.23 -1.14 -8.72
CA GLU A 631 -35.69 -0.88 -8.81
C GLU A 631 -36.01 0.60 -8.56
N GLY A 632 -37.04 1.10 -9.26
CA GLY A 632 -37.52 2.48 -9.15
C GLY A 632 -36.57 3.53 -9.76
N CYS A 633 -35.53 3.11 -10.48
CA CYS A 633 -34.68 4.00 -11.24
C CYS A 633 -35.28 4.34 -12.61
N LEU A 634 -34.87 5.49 -13.14
CA LEU A 634 -35.23 5.95 -14.47
C LEU A 634 -34.80 4.92 -15.52
N CYS A 635 -35.72 4.62 -16.44
CA CYS A 635 -35.47 3.82 -17.63
C CYS A 635 -35.51 4.72 -18.86
N LEU A 636 -34.81 4.33 -19.93
CA LEU A 636 -35.10 4.86 -21.25
C LEU A 636 -36.57 4.61 -21.60
N PRO A 637 -37.28 5.60 -22.19
CA PRO A 637 -38.62 5.38 -22.72
C PRO A 637 -38.63 4.26 -23.77
N GLY A 638 -39.72 3.49 -23.85
CA GLY A 638 -39.82 2.34 -24.77
C GLY A 638 -39.79 2.72 -26.26
N GLU A 639 -39.97 4.00 -26.57
CA GLU A 639 -39.92 4.58 -27.92
C GLU A 639 -38.48 4.90 -28.36
N VAL A 640 -37.53 4.98 -27.41
CA VAL A 640 -36.13 5.32 -27.69
C VAL A 640 -35.38 4.07 -28.13
N SER A 641 -34.95 4.06 -29.39
CA SER A 641 -34.15 2.95 -29.93
C SER A 641 -32.69 3.04 -29.46
N VAL A 642 -32.08 1.89 -29.11
CA VAL A 642 -30.66 1.85 -28.75
C VAL A 642 -29.91 0.94 -29.71
N THR A 643 -28.92 1.50 -30.40
CA THR A 643 -28.13 0.81 -31.43
C THR A 643 -26.68 0.71 -30.97
N PHE A 644 -26.15 -0.51 -30.88
CA PHE A 644 -24.72 -0.74 -30.62
C PHE A 644 -23.96 -0.76 -31.96
N VAL A 645 -22.86 -0.02 -32.04
CA VAL A 645 -22.12 0.23 -33.29
C VAL A 645 -20.67 -0.22 -33.13
N ASP A 646 -20.32 -1.37 -33.69
CA ASP A 646 -18.99 -2.00 -33.59
C ASP A 646 -18.35 -2.35 -34.94
N THR A 647 -19.00 -1.99 -36.06
CA THR A 647 -18.53 -2.24 -37.43
C THR A 647 -18.50 -0.95 -38.27
N GLU A 648 -17.65 -0.93 -39.30
CA GLU A 648 -17.50 0.24 -40.19
C GLU A 648 -18.82 0.52 -40.92
N GLU A 649 -19.52 -0.52 -41.35
CA GLU A 649 -20.79 -0.44 -42.07
C GLU A 649 -21.92 0.11 -41.18
N ALA A 650 -21.99 -0.34 -39.92
CA ALA A 650 -22.93 0.19 -38.96
C ALA A 650 -22.64 1.66 -38.65
N LEU A 651 -21.36 2.02 -38.50
CA LEU A 651 -20.96 3.41 -38.26
C LEU A 651 -21.30 4.31 -39.45
N ALA A 652 -21.03 3.87 -40.68
CA ALA A 652 -21.40 4.61 -41.89
C ALA A 652 -22.92 4.81 -41.98
N THR A 653 -23.70 3.77 -41.69
CA THR A 653 -25.17 3.84 -41.65
C THR A 653 -25.64 4.89 -40.65
N VAL A 654 -25.09 4.88 -39.43
CA VAL A 654 -25.44 5.86 -38.39
C VAL A 654 -25.13 7.27 -38.85
N ILE A 655 -23.97 7.51 -39.46
CA ILE A 655 -23.57 8.85 -39.93
C ILE A 655 -24.48 9.34 -41.07
N GLU A 656 -24.93 8.46 -41.95
CA GLU A 656 -25.82 8.80 -43.07
C GLU A 656 -27.28 8.99 -42.63
N SER A 657 -27.72 8.25 -41.60
CA SER A 657 -29.09 8.30 -41.10
C SER A 657 -29.27 9.14 -39.83
N PHE A 658 -28.23 9.84 -39.36
CA PHE A 658 -28.29 10.60 -38.11
C PHE A 658 -29.26 11.79 -38.28
N PRO A 659 -30.32 11.89 -37.47
CA PRO A 659 -31.26 13.00 -37.60
C PRO A 659 -30.58 14.30 -37.16
N LEU A 660 -30.76 15.36 -37.96
CA LEU A 660 -30.32 16.70 -37.60
C LEU A 660 -31.28 17.25 -36.53
N GLU A 661 -30.90 17.11 -35.28
CA GLU A 661 -31.67 17.55 -34.11
C GLU A 661 -31.07 18.82 -33.49
N ASP A 662 -31.92 19.60 -32.82
CA ASP A 662 -31.50 20.81 -32.12
C ASP A 662 -30.62 20.51 -30.90
N MET A 663 -30.75 19.32 -30.31
CA MET A 663 -29.96 18.88 -29.16
C MET A 663 -29.45 17.45 -29.35
N ILE A 664 -28.15 17.26 -29.09
CA ILE A 664 -27.51 15.94 -29.04
C ILE A 664 -26.88 15.76 -27.67
N GLY A 665 -27.23 14.69 -26.96
CA GLY A 665 -26.55 14.29 -25.72
C GLY A 665 -25.31 13.45 -26.03
N VAL A 666 -24.20 13.71 -25.34
CA VAL A 666 -22.95 12.96 -25.50
C VAL A 666 -22.39 12.55 -24.14
N ASP A 667 -21.93 11.30 -24.06
CA ASP A 667 -21.16 10.79 -22.92
C ASP A 667 -20.05 9.83 -23.37
N CYS A 668 -19.17 9.39 -22.46
CA CYS A 668 -18.12 8.41 -22.73
C CYS A 668 -17.90 7.42 -21.57
N GLU A 669 -17.46 6.20 -21.90
CA GLU A 669 -16.98 5.23 -20.91
C GLU A 669 -15.52 4.85 -21.13
N HIS A 670 -14.79 4.58 -20.04
CA HIS A 670 -13.34 4.38 -20.08
C HIS A 670 -12.85 3.02 -19.60
N SER A 671 -11.70 2.58 -20.10
CA SER A 671 -11.12 1.25 -19.81
C SER A 671 -10.62 1.06 -18.37
N GLY A 672 -10.62 2.11 -17.55
CA GLY A 672 -10.23 2.09 -16.13
C GLY A 672 -9.77 3.45 -15.60
N TRP A 673 -9.15 3.44 -14.41
CA TRP A 673 -8.71 4.65 -13.69
C TRP A 673 -7.20 4.96 -13.81
N SER A 674 -6.47 4.26 -14.69
CA SER A 674 -5.02 4.44 -14.87
C SER A 674 -4.69 5.65 -15.77
N LYS A 675 -3.41 6.06 -15.78
CA LYS A 675 -2.91 7.09 -16.71
C LYS A 675 -3.03 6.67 -18.19
N ASP A 676 -3.14 5.37 -18.45
CA ASP A 676 -3.29 4.79 -19.78
C ASP A 676 -4.76 4.49 -20.13
N ALA A 677 -5.71 5.02 -19.35
CA ALA A 677 -7.13 4.86 -19.61
C ALA A 677 -7.50 5.43 -20.99
N ARG A 678 -8.17 4.61 -21.80
CA ARG A 678 -8.66 4.97 -23.13
C ARG A 678 -10.18 4.97 -23.14
N ILE A 679 -10.76 5.79 -24.00
CA ILE A 679 -12.19 5.74 -24.27
C ILE A 679 -12.52 4.37 -24.86
N SER A 680 -13.45 3.69 -24.22
CA SER A 680 -13.94 2.37 -24.62
C SER A 680 -15.26 2.47 -25.38
N LEU A 681 -16.12 3.43 -25.01
CA LEU A 681 -17.39 3.69 -25.67
C LEU A 681 -17.62 5.20 -25.79
N LEU A 682 -18.28 5.60 -26.88
CA LEU A 682 -18.83 6.94 -27.09
C LEU A 682 -20.35 6.79 -27.27
N GLN A 683 -21.13 7.58 -26.54
CA GLN A 683 -22.59 7.56 -26.67
C GLN A 683 -23.08 8.84 -27.32
N LEU A 684 -23.91 8.71 -28.35
CA LEU A 684 -24.59 9.82 -29.03
C LEU A 684 -26.09 9.64 -28.92
N ALA A 685 -26.76 10.55 -28.24
CA ALA A 685 -28.20 10.51 -28.00
C ALA A 685 -28.92 11.65 -28.73
N VAL A 686 -30.06 11.31 -29.30
CA VAL A 686 -31.10 12.21 -29.81
C VAL A 686 -32.42 11.86 -29.11
N PRO A 687 -33.49 12.66 -29.21
CA PRO A 687 -34.73 12.40 -28.46
C PRO A 687 -35.31 10.98 -28.67
N THR A 688 -35.18 10.42 -29.88
CA THR A 688 -35.78 9.15 -30.30
C THR A 688 -34.80 7.98 -30.42
N ALA A 689 -33.49 8.20 -30.26
CA ALA A 689 -32.48 7.17 -30.47
C ALA A 689 -31.18 7.42 -29.70
N VAL A 690 -30.47 6.35 -29.35
CA VAL A 690 -29.12 6.39 -28.77
C VAL A 690 -28.20 5.43 -29.51
N PHE A 691 -27.06 5.93 -29.96
CA PHE A 691 -26.01 5.16 -30.61
C PHE A 691 -24.85 4.97 -29.62
N VAL A 692 -24.59 3.71 -29.25
CA VAL A 692 -23.48 3.33 -28.37
C VAL A 692 -22.35 2.80 -29.25
N ILE A 693 -21.33 3.63 -29.48
CA ILE A 693 -20.24 3.40 -30.44
C ILE A 693 -19.04 2.77 -29.74
N ASP A 694 -18.60 1.62 -30.24
CA ASP A 694 -17.44 0.89 -29.75
C ASP A 694 -16.13 1.44 -30.31
N ILE A 695 -15.54 2.38 -29.56
CA ILE A 695 -14.27 3.02 -29.93
C ILE A 695 -13.11 2.00 -29.98
N LEU A 696 -13.17 0.90 -29.22
CA LEU A 696 -12.13 -0.13 -29.24
C LEU A 696 -12.19 -0.96 -30.51
N ALA A 697 -13.38 -1.38 -30.92
CA ALA A 697 -13.60 -2.12 -32.17
C ALA A 697 -13.27 -1.24 -33.39
N LEU A 698 -13.61 0.05 -33.33
CA LEU A 698 -13.46 1.01 -34.41
C LEU A 698 -12.15 1.81 -34.35
N ALA A 699 -11.18 1.41 -33.53
CA ALA A 699 -9.94 2.17 -33.32
C ALA A 699 -9.11 2.42 -34.59
N ARG A 700 -9.34 1.64 -35.66
CA ARG A 700 -8.68 1.77 -36.97
C ARG A 700 -9.62 2.25 -38.08
N SER A 701 -10.85 2.60 -37.74
CA SER A 701 -11.87 3.09 -38.66
C SER A 701 -11.49 4.46 -39.19
N ALA A 702 -11.41 4.62 -40.51
CA ALA A 702 -11.27 5.93 -41.12
C ALA A 702 -12.59 6.73 -41.06
N THR A 703 -13.72 6.02 -40.99
CA THR A 703 -15.07 6.60 -40.91
C THR A 703 -15.32 7.28 -39.56
N LEU A 704 -14.64 6.88 -38.48
CA LEU A 704 -14.79 7.47 -37.15
C LEU A 704 -14.54 8.99 -37.13
N GLY A 705 -13.61 9.49 -37.94
CA GLY A 705 -13.35 10.93 -38.08
C GLY A 705 -14.52 11.73 -38.66
N ARG A 706 -15.49 11.08 -39.34
CA ARG A 706 -16.69 11.73 -39.88
C ARG A 706 -17.74 12.07 -38.81
N LEU A 707 -17.58 11.59 -37.58
CA LEU A 707 -18.44 11.99 -36.45
C LEU A 707 -18.21 13.46 -36.04
N SER A 708 -16.99 13.98 -36.18
CA SER A 708 -16.70 15.37 -35.79
C SER A 708 -17.51 16.39 -36.61
N PRO A 709 -17.54 16.35 -37.96
CA PRO A 709 -18.40 17.23 -38.74
C PRO A 709 -19.89 17.12 -38.39
N LEU A 710 -20.36 15.91 -38.06
CA LEU A 710 -21.74 15.65 -37.69
C LEU A 710 -22.11 16.35 -36.37
N LEU A 711 -21.28 16.22 -35.34
CA LEU A 711 -21.49 16.94 -34.07
C LEU A 711 -21.35 18.46 -34.22
N SER A 712 -20.47 18.92 -35.12
CA SER A 712 -20.35 20.36 -35.44
C SER A 712 -21.57 20.92 -36.19
N SER A 713 -22.40 20.08 -36.81
CA SER A 713 -23.60 20.50 -37.53
C SER A 713 -24.87 20.53 -36.66
N ALA A 714 -24.79 20.01 -35.44
CA ALA A 714 -25.90 20.02 -34.50
C ALA A 714 -26.14 21.41 -33.90
N GLY A 715 -27.39 21.70 -33.51
CA GLY A 715 -27.74 22.98 -32.87
C GLY A 715 -27.02 23.17 -31.53
N GLU A 716 -27.13 22.18 -30.65
CA GLU A 716 -26.50 22.17 -29.33
C GLU A 716 -26.04 20.75 -28.97
N VAL A 717 -24.76 20.60 -28.62
CA VAL A 717 -24.22 19.35 -28.09
C VAL A 717 -24.13 19.47 -26.57
N LEU A 718 -24.79 18.58 -25.84
CA LEU A 718 -24.90 18.56 -24.38
C LEU A 718 -24.00 17.47 -23.81
N ALA A 719 -23.30 17.77 -22.72
CA ALA A 719 -22.50 16.79 -21.98
C ALA A 719 -22.50 17.12 -20.47
N PHE A 720 -21.95 16.23 -19.63
CA PHE A 720 -21.83 16.45 -18.18
C PHE A 720 -20.43 16.10 -17.67
N ASP A 721 -19.72 17.06 -17.07
CA ASP A 721 -18.35 16.90 -16.55
C ASP A 721 -17.35 16.41 -17.62
N PHE A 722 -17.54 16.87 -18.86
CA PHE A 722 -16.95 16.29 -20.08
C PHE A 722 -15.55 16.83 -20.41
N LEU A 723 -14.93 17.58 -19.50
CA LEU A 723 -13.62 18.20 -19.74
C LEU A 723 -12.51 17.16 -19.94
N ARG A 724 -12.60 16.02 -19.24
CA ARG A 724 -11.65 14.92 -19.41
C ARG A 724 -11.90 14.16 -20.71
N ASP A 725 -13.15 13.90 -21.04
CA ASP A 725 -13.54 13.10 -22.19
C ASP A 725 -13.28 13.83 -23.50
N SER A 726 -13.50 15.15 -23.53
CA SER A 726 -13.15 16.00 -24.67
C SER A 726 -11.66 15.94 -25.02
N CYS A 727 -10.75 15.94 -24.04
CA CYS A 727 -9.31 15.80 -24.27
C CYS A 727 -8.95 14.41 -24.86
N LEU A 728 -9.62 13.36 -24.40
CA LEU A 728 -9.38 11.99 -24.87
C LEU A 728 -10.00 11.74 -26.25
N LEU A 729 -11.16 12.32 -26.55
CA LEU A 729 -11.77 12.29 -27.89
C LEU A 729 -10.96 13.11 -28.90
N GLU A 730 -10.41 14.26 -28.50
CA GLU A 730 -9.50 15.05 -29.34
C GLU A 730 -8.24 14.26 -29.69
N GLN A 731 -7.66 13.54 -28.71
CA GLN A 731 -6.54 12.61 -28.96
C GLN A 731 -6.92 11.43 -29.87
N ALA A 732 -8.18 10.99 -29.85
CA ALA A 732 -8.72 9.99 -30.75
C ALA A 732 -9.11 10.55 -32.14
N GLY A 733 -9.00 11.87 -32.35
CA GLY A 733 -9.35 12.54 -33.61
C GLY A 733 -10.85 12.73 -33.84
N LEU A 734 -11.67 12.70 -32.79
CA LEU A 734 -13.13 12.57 -32.89
C LEU A 734 -13.96 13.82 -32.56
N MET A 735 -13.37 14.87 -31.98
CA MET A 735 -14.14 16.06 -31.57
C MET A 735 -13.51 17.38 -32.03
N GLY A 736 -14.28 18.14 -32.81
CA GLY A 736 -14.05 19.55 -33.15
C GLY A 736 -15.11 20.52 -32.58
N CYS A 737 -16.17 20.02 -31.92
CA CYS A 737 -17.20 20.83 -31.27
C CYS A 737 -16.99 20.90 -29.75
N LYS A 738 -17.30 22.04 -29.13
CA LYS A 738 -17.29 22.20 -27.67
C LYS A 738 -18.71 21.95 -27.13
N PRO A 739 -18.98 20.81 -26.46
CA PRO A 739 -20.29 20.58 -25.87
C PRO A 739 -20.55 21.58 -24.74
N ARG A 740 -21.81 21.97 -24.58
CA ARG A 740 -22.28 22.69 -23.41
C ARG A 740 -22.32 21.74 -22.23
N ASP A 741 -21.48 22.01 -21.25
CA ASP A 741 -21.41 21.22 -20.03
C ASP A 741 -22.53 21.61 -19.06
N LEU A 742 -23.43 20.67 -18.77
CA LEU A 742 -24.52 20.85 -17.81
C LEU A 742 -24.05 20.75 -16.35
N ARG A 743 -22.77 20.45 -16.08
CA ARG A 743 -22.20 20.39 -14.72
C ARG A 743 -22.43 21.67 -13.93
N SER A 744 -22.48 22.83 -14.59
CA SER A 744 -22.71 24.13 -13.94
C SER A 744 -24.15 24.33 -13.45
N ARG A 745 -25.07 23.41 -13.73
CA ARG A 745 -26.48 23.51 -13.35
C ARG A 745 -26.83 22.79 -12.04
N THR A 746 -25.89 22.07 -11.44
CA THR A 746 -26.06 21.36 -10.16
C THR A 746 -24.76 21.42 -9.35
N ASP A 747 -24.81 21.33 -8.02
CA ASP A 747 -23.61 21.17 -7.20
C ASP A 747 -23.15 19.70 -7.12
N GLY A 748 -24.02 18.75 -7.48
CA GLY A 748 -23.77 17.30 -7.45
C GLY A 748 -23.30 16.70 -8.79
N GLY A 749 -23.28 15.36 -8.87
CA GLY A 749 -23.03 14.65 -10.14
C GLY A 749 -24.30 14.50 -11.01
N LEU A 750 -24.21 13.83 -12.15
CA LEU A 750 -25.34 13.65 -13.09
C LEU A 750 -26.60 13.08 -12.39
N LYS A 751 -26.40 12.19 -11.41
CA LYS A 751 -27.49 11.66 -10.58
C LYS A 751 -28.26 12.76 -9.83
N MET A 752 -27.57 13.79 -9.35
CA MET A 752 -28.19 14.94 -8.67
C MET A 752 -28.92 15.82 -9.69
N LEU A 753 -28.31 16.08 -10.84
CA LEU A 753 -28.96 16.84 -11.92
C LEU A 753 -30.29 16.21 -12.34
N VAL A 754 -30.30 14.89 -12.57
CA VAL A 754 -31.51 14.14 -12.94
C VAL A 754 -32.57 14.21 -11.82
N HIS A 755 -32.14 14.16 -10.56
CA HIS A 755 -33.06 14.30 -9.44
C HIS A 755 -33.67 15.71 -9.35
N GLU A 756 -32.85 16.75 -9.50
CA GLU A 756 -33.28 18.15 -9.42
C GLU A 756 -34.16 18.56 -10.61
N ALA A 757 -33.80 18.14 -11.83
CA ALA A 757 -34.52 18.50 -13.05
C ALA A 757 -35.75 17.62 -13.30
N LEU A 758 -35.63 16.30 -13.11
CA LEU A 758 -36.68 15.34 -13.52
C LEU A 758 -37.41 14.68 -12.34
N GLY A 759 -36.98 14.91 -11.10
CA GLY A 759 -37.55 14.23 -9.92
C GLY A 759 -37.31 12.72 -9.89
N ALA A 760 -36.44 12.21 -10.77
CA ALA A 760 -36.21 10.78 -10.97
C ALA A 760 -34.89 10.31 -10.34
N LYS A 761 -34.76 9.01 -10.10
CA LYS A 761 -33.54 8.39 -9.56
C LYS A 761 -32.71 7.78 -10.68
N LEU A 762 -31.47 8.23 -10.88
CA LEU A 762 -30.53 7.62 -11.83
C LEU A 762 -29.76 6.46 -11.18
N CYS A 763 -29.74 5.28 -11.81
CA CYS A 763 -28.98 4.10 -11.36
C CYS A 763 -27.49 4.29 -11.67
N LYS A 764 -26.60 4.01 -10.70
CA LYS A 764 -25.13 4.12 -10.86
C LYS A 764 -24.38 2.79 -10.68
N ALA A 765 -25.08 1.66 -10.78
CA ALA A 765 -24.52 0.34 -10.54
C ALA A 765 -23.42 -0.08 -11.54
N GLU A 766 -23.51 0.40 -12.78
CA GLU A 766 -22.55 0.06 -13.86
C GLU A 766 -21.41 1.09 -14.00
N GLN A 767 -21.38 2.14 -13.17
CA GLN A 767 -20.39 3.23 -13.26
C GLN A 767 -18.93 2.73 -13.19
N CYS A 768 -18.67 1.70 -12.38
CA CYS A 768 -17.33 1.11 -12.19
C CYS A 768 -17.13 -0.19 -13.01
N SER A 769 -17.88 -0.39 -14.09
CA SER A 769 -17.80 -1.60 -14.89
C SER A 769 -16.53 -1.70 -15.74
N ARG A 770 -16.20 -2.94 -16.16
CA ARG A 770 -15.07 -3.20 -17.07
C ARG A 770 -15.48 -2.87 -18.51
N TRP A 771 -15.51 -1.59 -18.85
CA TRP A 771 -15.99 -1.08 -20.14
C TRP A 771 -15.16 -1.49 -21.37
N ALA A 772 -13.99 -2.09 -21.18
CA ALA A 772 -13.21 -2.70 -22.25
C ALA A 772 -13.61 -4.16 -22.58
N ARG A 773 -14.47 -4.80 -21.76
CA ARG A 773 -14.91 -6.18 -21.98
C ARG A 773 -16.01 -6.23 -23.05
N ARG A 774 -15.96 -7.26 -23.90
CA ARG A 774 -17.00 -7.56 -24.90
C ARG A 774 -17.48 -9.03 -24.77
N PRO A 775 -18.73 -9.33 -25.15
CA PRO A 775 -19.81 -8.38 -25.46
C PRO A 775 -20.23 -7.56 -24.22
N LEU A 776 -20.87 -6.41 -24.43
CA LEU A 776 -21.47 -5.64 -23.34
C LEU A 776 -22.75 -6.33 -22.84
N ARG A 777 -23.01 -6.24 -21.53
CA ARG A 777 -24.28 -6.66 -20.94
C ARG A 777 -25.42 -5.72 -21.33
N ALA A 778 -26.66 -6.21 -21.32
CA ALA A 778 -27.86 -5.39 -21.54
C ALA A 778 -27.98 -4.26 -20.49
N SER A 779 -27.60 -4.53 -19.23
CA SER A 779 -27.52 -3.52 -18.17
C SER A 779 -26.48 -2.44 -18.46
N GLN A 780 -25.33 -2.81 -19.03
CA GLN A 780 -24.26 -1.88 -19.41
C GLN A 780 -24.66 -1.02 -20.60
N LEU A 781 -25.31 -1.62 -21.60
CA LEU A 781 -25.84 -0.89 -22.76
C LEU A 781 -26.92 0.11 -22.34
N HIS A 782 -27.85 -0.31 -21.47
CA HIS A 782 -28.88 0.57 -20.94
C HIS A 782 -28.29 1.73 -20.13
N TYR A 783 -27.35 1.44 -19.23
CA TYR A 783 -26.66 2.47 -18.44
C TYR A 783 -25.97 3.50 -19.33
N ALA A 784 -25.14 3.04 -20.27
CA ALA A 784 -24.41 3.89 -21.19
C ALA A 784 -25.36 4.76 -22.03
N ALA A 785 -26.42 4.15 -22.56
CA ALA A 785 -27.39 4.88 -23.38
C ALA A 785 -28.18 5.92 -22.56
N LEU A 786 -28.53 5.59 -21.32
CA LEU A 786 -29.29 6.48 -20.44
C LEU A 786 -28.48 7.70 -20.03
N ASP A 787 -27.19 7.55 -19.68
CA ASP A 787 -26.35 8.66 -19.20
C ASP A 787 -26.19 9.78 -20.26
N ALA A 788 -26.16 9.44 -21.56
CA ALA A 788 -26.18 10.43 -22.64
C ALA A 788 -27.59 10.99 -22.92
N TRP A 789 -28.63 10.13 -22.95
CA TRP A 789 -29.99 10.54 -23.30
C TRP A 789 -30.61 11.51 -22.29
N VAL A 790 -30.39 11.30 -20.98
CA VAL A 790 -31.01 12.13 -19.91
C VAL A 790 -30.59 13.60 -19.96
N LEU A 791 -29.48 13.92 -20.63
CA LEU A 791 -28.99 15.29 -20.78
C LEU A 791 -29.99 16.17 -21.54
N ILE A 792 -30.70 15.61 -22.52
CA ILE A 792 -31.69 16.32 -23.35
C ILE A 792 -32.87 16.81 -22.48
N PRO A 793 -33.67 15.93 -21.83
CA PRO A 793 -34.79 16.38 -20.99
C PRO A 793 -34.33 17.20 -19.78
N CYS A 794 -33.12 16.96 -19.25
CA CYS A 794 -32.57 17.83 -18.20
C CYS A 794 -32.30 19.24 -18.73
N ALA A 795 -31.67 19.39 -19.90
CA ALA A 795 -31.44 20.69 -20.52
C ALA A 795 -32.75 21.41 -20.84
N GLU A 796 -33.75 20.70 -21.36
CA GLU A 796 -35.07 21.27 -21.63
C GLU A 796 -35.77 21.78 -20.37
N ARG A 797 -35.66 21.07 -19.25
CA ARG A 797 -36.26 21.50 -17.98
C ARG A 797 -35.52 22.66 -17.32
N LEU A 798 -34.23 22.81 -17.63
CA LEU A 798 -33.32 23.82 -17.06
C LEU A 798 -33.14 25.06 -17.97
N ARG A 799 -33.79 25.06 -19.14
CA ARG A 799 -34.02 26.25 -19.98
C ARG A 799 -35.14 27.07 -19.36
#